data_AF-A0A6A5U900-F1
#
_entry.id   AF-A0A6A5U900-F1
#
_cell.length_a   1.000
_cell.length_b   1.000
_cell.length_c   1.000
_cell.angle_alpha   90.00
_cell.angle_beta   90.00
_cell.angle_gamma   90.00
#
_symmetry.space_group_name_H-M   'P 1'
#
loop_
_entity.id
_entity.type
_entity.pdbx_description
1 polymer ?
#
loop_
_entity_poly.entity_id
_entity_poly.type
_entity_poly.pdbx_seq_one_letter_code
_entity_poly.pdbx_strand_id
1 'polypeptide(L)'
;MALNANSANSVTADPAGQAPNDGTGIVELDGYLSPFQDALRSRYAKTQQWLKTIDEVEGGLEKFTRGYELFGFQVKDNGDVVYREWAPNALRAYLIGDFNNWDRDATPMEKNQFGVFEVTVPGKNGQPAIPHDSKLKRIPAWITRVTQDLSVSPVYDARFWNPPKEARYVFKNKRPPKPASARIYEAHVGIASPEPKVATYKEFTQNILPRIKNLGYNTIQLMAIMEHAYYASFGYQINSFFAASSRYGPPDDLKELIDTAHGMGITVLLDVVHSHASKNVLDGLNMFDGSDHLYFHEGAKGRHELWDSRLFNYGNHEVLRFLLSNLRFWMEEYCFDGFRFDGVTSMLYTHHGIGTGFSGGYHEYFGPGVDEEGVVYLMIANEMLHQLYPDCITIAEDVSGMPGLCVTLSLGGIGFDYRLAMAVPDLYIKWLKEKEDIDWDMGNLTFTLTNRRHGEKTIAYAESHDQALVGDKTLLFWLCDAEMYTNMSVISEETPVIARGIALHKLIRLITHGLGGEGYLNFIGNEFGHPEWLDFPREGNGNSFQYARRQFNLVDDHLLRYHFLNDFDSKMQWTEEKYGWLHSPQAYISLKNENDKVIVFERAGLLWIFNFHPSNSFTDYRVGVEQEGTYRIVINTDSKAFGGHGHVDESTRFFTTPTDSVRDGKIHQVIGAVVDVKFDTEQLPPILNALNTDNGGQKLVLEVAQHLGENVVRCIAMDGTEGLVRGAKATDTGAPITIPVGHGTLGRIMNVTGDPIDERGPIKGDKRAPIHADPPEFTEQSTSAEVLVTGIKVVDLLAPYARGGKIGLFGGAGVGKTVFIQELINNIAKAHGGFSVFTGVGERTREGNDLYHEMQETSVIQLDGESKVALVFGQMNEPPGARARVALTGLTVAEYFRDEEGQDVLLFIDNIFRFTQAGSEVSALLGRIPSAVGYQPTLAVDMGAMQERITTTRKGSITSVQAVYVPADDLTDPAPATTFAHLDATTVLSRGISELGIYPAVDPLDSKSRMLDPRIVGEDHYQTATRVQQILQEYKSLQDIIAILGMDELSEADKLTVERARKIQRFLSQPFTVAQVFTGIEGKLVDLKDTIRSFKSILSGEGDDLPEGAFYMVGDLESARAKGEKILAELEKS
;
A
#
# COMPACT_ATOMS: atom_id res chain seq x y z
N MET A 1 5.54 11.33 -20.50
CA MET A 1 4.28 12.11 -20.59
C MET A 1 4.00 12.65 -21.99
N ALA A 2 4.92 13.43 -22.61
CA ALA A 2 4.71 13.95 -23.97
C ALA A 2 4.48 12.85 -25.02
N LEU A 3 5.16 11.71 -24.91
CA LEU A 3 4.95 10.57 -25.80
C LEU A 3 3.51 10.03 -25.73
N ASN A 4 2.97 9.76 -24.53
CA ASN A 4 1.58 9.30 -24.35
C ASN A 4 0.57 10.36 -24.82
N ALA A 5 0.77 11.63 -24.44
CA ALA A 5 -0.14 12.72 -24.80
C ALA A 5 -0.19 13.03 -26.31
N ASN A 6 0.89 12.75 -27.04
CA ASN A 6 0.97 12.95 -28.49
C ASN A 6 0.58 11.69 -29.29
N SER A 7 0.34 10.56 -28.62
CA SER A 7 -0.03 9.30 -29.25
C SER A 7 -1.54 9.17 -29.34
N ALA A 8 -2.03 8.47 -30.36
CA ALA A 8 -3.47 8.30 -30.57
C ALA A 8 -4.03 7.13 -29.75
N ASN A 9 -5.27 7.25 -29.29
CA ASN A 9 -6.08 6.13 -28.82
C ASN A 9 -6.59 5.30 -30.02
N SER A 10 -5.65 4.77 -30.81
CA SER A 10 -5.96 3.81 -31.86
C SER A 10 -4.85 2.78 -32.06
N VAL A 11 -5.19 1.48 -32.13
CA VAL A 11 -4.26 0.40 -32.52
C VAL A 11 -3.99 0.36 -34.02
N THR A 12 -4.62 1.24 -34.81
CA THR A 12 -4.37 1.37 -36.26
C THR A 12 -3.50 2.58 -36.59
N ALA A 13 -3.27 3.47 -35.62
CA ALA A 13 -2.41 4.63 -35.78
C ALA A 13 -0.97 4.29 -35.42
N ASP A 14 -0.02 4.95 -36.09
CA ASP A 14 1.39 4.89 -35.69
C ASP A 14 1.58 5.63 -34.35
N PRO A 15 2.38 5.08 -33.42
CA PRO A 15 2.72 5.76 -32.19
C PRO A 15 3.61 6.99 -32.46
N ALA A 16 3.55 7.97 -31.58
CA ALA A 16 4.46 9.11 -31.66
C ALA A 16 5.92 8.67 -31.34
N GLY A 17 6.91 9.45 -31.75
CA GLY A 17 8.26 9.40 -31.14
C GLY A 17 9.22 8.26 -31.53
N GLN A 18 9.13 7.67 -32.74
CA GLN A 18 9.95 6.50 -33.17
C GLN A 18 9.66 5.19 -32.41
N ALA A 19 8.61 5.15 -31.58
CA ALA A 19 8.24 3.96 -30.83
C ALA A 19 7.78 2.80 -31.75
N PRO A 20 7.99 1.53 -31.34
CA PRO A 20 7.52 0.36 -32.11
C PRO A 20 6.00 0.30 -32.22
N ASN A 21 5.49 0.10 -33.44
CA ASN A 21 4.07 -0.09 -33.73
C ASN A 21 3.65 -1.59 -33.68
N ASP A 22 4.01 -2.28 -32.60
CA ASP A 22 3.67 -3.70 -32.35
C ASP A 22 3.03 -3.92 -30.98
N GLY A 23 2.61 -2.83 -30.32
CA GLY A 23 2.09 -2.84 -28.94
C GLY A 23 3.18 -2.79 -27.86
N THR A 24 4.46 -2.66 -28.22
CA THR A 24 5.54 -2.54 -27.23
C THR A 24 6.05 -1.10 -27.00
N GLY A 25 5.44 -0.10 -27.66
CA GLY A 25 5.82 1.31 -27.49
C GLY A 25 5.74 1.82 -26.04
N ILE A 26 4.86 1.23 -25.23
CA ILE A 26 4.73 1.52 -23.79
C ILE A 26 6.01 1.21 -23.00
N VAL A 27 6.90 0.33 -23.50
CA VAL A 27 8.19 0.03 -22.86
C VAL A 27 9.11 1.25 -22.84
N GLU A 28 8.93 2.23 -23.74
CA GLU A 28 9.66 3.50 -23.68
C GLU A 28 9.21 4.41 -22.54
N LEU A 29 7.95 4.29 -22.12
CA LEU A 29 7.43 4.98 -20.94
C LEU A 29 7.83 4.26 -19.65
N ASP A 30 7.88 2.92 -19.70
CA ASP A 30 8.11 2.06 -18.56
C ASP A 30 8.97 0.83 -18.94
N GLY A 31 10.29 0.97 -18.73
CA GLY A 31 11.26 -0.07 -19.07
C GLY A 31 11.07 -1.40 -18.33
N TYR A 32 10.36 -1.41 -17.19
CA TYR A 32 10.07 -2.64 -16.44
C TYR A 32 9.10 -3.57 -17.18
N LEU A 33 8.42 -3.08 -18.24
CA LEU A 33 7.57 -3.90 -19.11
C LEU A 33 8.36 -4.75 -20.11
N SER A 34 9.67 -4.52 -20.26
CA SER A 34 10.49 -5.24 -21.25
C SER A 34 10.40 -6.77 -21.17
N PRO A 35 10.35 -7.42 -19.99
CA PRO A 35 10.18 -8.89 -19.91
C PRO A 35 8.82 -9.40 -20.38
N PHE A 36 7.81 -8.52 -20.51
CA PHE A 36 6.43 -8.87 -20.80
C PHE A 36 5.99 -8.45 -22.21
N GLN A 37 6.94 -8.09 -23.08
CA GLN A 37 6.67 -7.67 -24.47
C GLN A 37 5.82 -8.68 -25.26
N ASP A 38 6.00 -9.98 -25.04
CA ASP A 38 5.23 -10.99 -25.77
C ASP A 38 3.75 -10.97 -25.38
N ALA A 39 3.42 -10.73 -24.10
CA ALA A 39 2.05 -10.56 -23.65
C ALA A 39 1.42 -9.28 -24.23
N LEU A 40 2.19 -8.18 -24.29
CA LEU A 40 1.76 -6.92 -24.92
C LEU A 40 1.49 -7.10 -26.42
N ARG A 41 2.42 -7.72 -27.15
CA ARG A 41 2.26 -8.04 -28.59
C ARG A 41 1.04 -8.94 -28.83
N SER A 42 0.81 -9.94 -27.98
CA SER A 42 -0.34 -10.84 -28.10
C SER A 42 -1.66 -10.08 -28.02
N ARG A 43 -1.84 -9.26 -26.98
CA ARG A 43 -3.07 -8.47 -26.76
C ARG A 43 -3.29 -7.47 -27.90
N TYR A 44 -2.24 -6.78 -28.31
CA TYR A 44 -2.29 -5.81 -29.40
C TYR A 44 -2.66 -6.48 -30.74
N ALA A 45 -1.99 -7.58 -31.09
CA ALA A 45 -2.27 -8.34 -32.31
C ALA A 45 -3.70 -8.93 -32.33
N LYS A 46 -4.19 -9.45 -31.19
CA LYS A 46 -5.58 -9.95 -31.08
C LYS A 46 -6.60 -8.83 -31.24
N THR A 47 -6.33 -7.66 -30.68
CA THR A 47 -7.19 -6.47 -30.87
C THR A 47 -7.27 -6.09 -32.34
N GLN A 48 -6.12 -5.96 -33.02
CA GLN A 48 -6.08 -5.68 -34.46
C GLN A 48 -6.80 -6.76 -35.29
N GLN A 49 -6.66 -8.04 -34.92
CA GLN A 49 -7.35 -9.14 -35.59
C GLN A 49 -8.88 -9.02 -35.47
N TRP A 50 -9.39 -8.68 -34.29
CA TRP A 50 -10.83 -8.45 -34.08
C TRP A 50 -11.32 -7.26 -34.90
N LEU A 51 -10.61 -6.12 -34.88
CA LEU A 51 -10.97 -4.94 -35.66
C LEU A 51 -11.01 -5.26 -37.16
N LYS A 52 -9.99 -5.96 -37.67
CA LYS A 52 -9.95 -6.42 -39.05
C LYS A 52 -11.14 -7.34 -39.38
N THR A 53 -11.47 -8.26 -38.49
CA THR A 53 -12.61 -9.17 -38.67
C THR A 53 -13.91 -8.38 -38.75
N ILE A 54 -14.11 -7.41 -37.85
CA ILE A 54 -15.29 -6.52 -37.84
C ILE A 54 -15.36 -5.68 -39.12
N ASP A 55 -14.23 -5.14 -39.59
CA ASP A 55 -14.15 -4.40 -40.85
C ASP A 55 -14.57 -5.27 -42.05
N GLU A 56 -14.04 -6.49 -42.14
CA GLU A 56 -14.29 -7.40 -43.26
C GLU A 56 -15.72 -7.95 -43.29
N VAL A 57 -16.31 -8.29 -42.13
CA VAL A 57 -17.60 -9.01 -42.07
C VAL A 57 -18.79 -8.13 -41.70
N GLU A 58 -18.58 -7.03 -40.98
CA GLU A 58 -19.65 -6.12 -40.50
C GLU A 58 -19.60 -4.74 -41.15
N GLY A 59 -18.53 -4.44 -41.91
CA GLY A 59 -18.30 -3.14 -42.51
C GLY A 59 -17.81 -2.08 -41.52
N GLY A 60 -17.12 -2.53 -40.46
CA GLY A 60 -16.36 -1.73 -39.50
C GLY A 60 -17.09 -1.36 -38.23
N LEU A 61 -16.33 -0.83 -37.26
CA LEU A 61 -16.83 -0.49 -35.92
C LEU A 61 -18.06 0.42 -35.98
N GLU A 62 -18.11 1.35 -36.93
CA GLU A 62 -19.25 2.25 -37.10
C GLU A 62 -20.56 1.48 -37.37
N LYS A 63 -20.56 0.45 -38.21
CA LYS A 63 -21.79 -0.32 -38.46
C LYS A 63 -22.06 -1.35 -37.38
N PHE A 64 -20.99 -2.02 -36.93
CA PHE A 64 -21.07 -3.11 -35.96
C PHE A 64 -21.73 -2.69 -34.64
N THR A 65 -21.43 -1.46 -34.21
CA THR A 65 -21.84 -0.90 -32.93
C THR A 65 -23.23 -0.27 -32.96
N ARG A 66 -23.88 -0.23 -34.13
CA ARG A 66 -25.32 0.10 -34.27
C ARG A 66 -26.20 -1.13 -34.21
N GLY A 67 -25.79 -2.16 -33.45
CA GLY A 67 -26.58 -3.38 -33.26
C GLY A 67 -27.97 -3.08 -32.71
N TYR A 68 -28.14 -2.00 -31.93
CA TYR A 68 -29.43 -1.57 -31.38
C TYR A 68 -30.40 -0.99 -32.44
N GLU A 69 -29.95 -0.72 -33.67
CA GLU A 69 -30.81 -0.38 -34.83
C GLU A 69 -31.25 -1.64 -35.61
N LEU A 70 -30.68 -2.81 -35.27
CA LEU A 70 -30.95 -4.09 -35.92
C LEU A 70 -31.72 -5.03 -34.98
N PHE A 71 -31.21 -5.22 -33.77
CA PHE A 71 -31.77 -6.07 -32.72
C PHE A 71 -32.81 -5.35 -31.88
N GLY A 72 -33.62 -6.09 -31.13
CA GLY A 72 -34.75 -5.53 -30.40
C GLY A 72 -35.87 -5.08 -31.35
N PHE A 73 -36.64 -4.08 -30.94
CA PHE A 73 -37.79 -3.59 -31.70
C PHE A 73 -37.44 -2.41 -32.60
N GLN A 74 -37.69 -2.57 -33.90
CA GLN A 74 -37.43 -1.55 -34.91
C GLN A 74 -38.72 -1.15 -35.61
N VAL A 75 -39.12 0.10 -35.46
CA VAL A 75 -40.33 0.65 -36.09
C VAL A 75 -39.98 1.25 -37.44
N LYS A 76 -40.61 0.75 -38.51
CA LYS A 76 -40.42 1.22 -39.89
C LYS A 76 -41.37 2.36 -40.21
N ASP A 77 -41.03 3.15 -41.25
CA ASP A 77 -41.83 4.31 -41.67
C ASP A 77 -43.26 3.96 -42.13
N ASN A 78 -43.48 2.73 -42.59
CA ASN A 78 -44.80 2.21 -42.95
C ASN A 78 -45.63 1.71 -41.74
N GLY A 79 -45.08 1.81 -40.53
CA GLY A 79 -45.69 1.33 -39.30
C GLY A 79 -45.40 -0.14 -38.96
N ASP A 80 -44.66 -0.87 -39.80
CA ASP A 80 -44.26 -2.24 -39.46
C ASP A 80 -43.29 -2.24 -38.27
N VAL A 81 -43.44 -3.23 -37.38
CA VAL A 81 -42.52 -3.44 -36.26
C VAL A 81 -41.73 -4.71 -36.53
N VAL A 82 -40.43 -4.56 -36.78
CA VAL A 82 -39.50 -5.69 -36.93
C VAL A 82 -38.88 -5.97 -35.57
N TYR A 83 -38.95 -7.21 -35.10
CA TYR A 83 -38.31 -7.65 -33.87
C TYR A 83 -37.25 -8.70 -34.18
N ARG A 84 -36.04 -8.51 -33.68
CA ARG A 84 -34.93 -9.47 -33.81
C ARG A 84 -34.30 -9.80 -32.47
N GLU A 85 -33.94 -11.06 -32.30
CA GLU A 85 -33.33 -11.55 -31.06
C GLU A 85 -32.37 -12.71 -31.31
N TRP A 86 -31.22 -12.70 -30.64
CA TRP A 86 -30.22 -13.76 -30.76
C TRP A 86 -30.48 -14.87 -29.73
N ALA A 87 -30.81 -16.07 -30.21
CA ALA A 87 -31.15 -17.21 -29.35
C ALA A 87 -30.84 -18.55 -30.04
N PRO A 88 -29.56 -18.83 -30.38
CA PRO A 88 -29.15 -19.97 -31.20
C PRO A 88 -29.53 -21.34 -30.60
N ASN A 89 -29.67 -21.47 -29.28
CA ASN A 89 -30.07 -22.76 -28.68
C ASN A 89 -31.60 -22.93 -28.59
N ALA A 90 -32.39 -21.89 -28.86
CA ALA A 90 -33.84 -22.00 -28.91
C ALA A 90 -34.31 -22.79 -30.16
N LEU A 91 -35.26 -23.71 -29.94
CA LEU A 91 -35.87 -24.51 -31.02
C LEU A 91 -36.90 -23.71 -31.83
N ARG A 92 -37.69 -22.88 -31.15
CA ARG A 92 -38.72 -21.99 -31.71
C ARG A 92 -38.82 -20.75 -30.83
N ALA A 93 -39.17 -19.61 -31.42
CA ALA A 93 -39.44 -18.37 -30.70
C ALA A 93 -40.74 -17.73 -31.20
N TYR A 94 -41.42 -17.03 -30.31
CA TYR A 94 -42.70 -16.37 -30.55
C TYR A 94 -42.69 -15.01 -29.84
N LEU A 95 -43.20 -13.98 -30.51
CA LEU A 95 -43.40 -12.66 -29.90
C LEU A 95 -44.80 -12.60 -29.28
N ILE A 96 -44.90 -12.27 -28.00
CA ILE A 96 -46.14 -12.34 -27.24
C ILE A 96 -46.30 -11.06 -26.41
N GLY A 97 -47.51 -10.51 -26.33
CA GLY A 97 -47.81 -9.36 -25.49
C GLY A 97 -49.28 -8.93 -25.56
N ASP A 98 -49.59 -7.74 -25.07
CA ASP A 98 -50.95 -7.21 -25.09
C ASP A 98 -51.50 -7.12 -26.54
N PHE A 99 -50.64 -6.77 -27.50
CA PHE A 99 -51.03 -6.57 -28.91
C PHE A 99 -51.62 -7.83 -29.59
N ASN A 100 -51.30 -9.02 -29.08
CA ASN A 100 -51.84 -10.29 -29.57
C ASN A 100 -52.59 -11.08 -28.48
N ASN A 101 -53.11 -10.39 -27.46
CA ASN A 101 -53.88 -10.97 -26.35
C ASN A 101 -53.14 -12.10 -25.62
N TRP A 102 -51.82 -12.02 -25.52
CA TRP A 102 -50.97 -13.03 -24.87
C TRP A 102 -51.06 -14.43 -25.49
N ASP A 103 -51.52 -14.54 -26.75
CA ASP A 103 -51.55 -15.80 -27.49
C ASP A 103 -50.11 -16.27 -27.80
N ARG A 104 -49.80 -17.50 -27.40
CA ARG A 104 -48.45 -18.07 -27.47
C ARG A 104 -48.06 -18.50 -28.88
N ASP A 105 -49.03 -18.69 -29.77
CA ASP A 105 -48.80 -19.23 -31.10
C ASP A 105 -49.07 -18.21 -32.22
N ALA A 106 -49.62 -17.03 -31.88
CA ALA A 106 -50.09 -16.03 -32.84
C ALA A 106 -48.99 -15.34 -33.66
N THR A 107 -47.75 -15.30 -33.17
CA THR A 107 -46.67 -14.50 -33.80
C THR A 107 -45.33 -15.26 -33.77
N PRO A 108 -45.20 -16.36 -34.56
CA PRO A 108 -43.96 -17.13 -34.65
C PRO A 108 -42.84 -16.33 -35.30
N MET A 109 -41.61 -16.58 -34.88
CA MET A 109 -40.39 -15.97 -35.44
C MET A 109 -39.62 -16.95 -36.31
N GLU A 110 -38.96 -16.46 -37.35
CA GLU A 110 -38.13 -17.23 -38.26
C GLU A 110 -36.65 -17.16 -37.82
N LYS A 111 -35.99 -18.32 -37.73
CA LYS A 111 -34.58 -18.44 -37.33
C LYS A 111 -33.66 -18.44 -38.55
N ASN A 112 -32.66 -17.58 -38.57
CA ASN A 112 -31.63 -17.57 -39.62
C ASN A 112 -30.47 -18.54 -39.31
N GLN A 113 -29.49 -18.63 -40.22
CA GLN A 113 -28.34 -19.55 -40.11
C GLN A 113 -27.41 -19.25 -38.92
N PHE A 114 -27.45 -18.04 -38.35
CA PHE A 114 -26.65 -17.63 -37.19
C PHE A 114 -27.43 -17.73 -35.87
N GLY A 115 -28.65 -18.25 -35.91
CA GLY A 115 -29.49 -18.42 -34.73
C GLY A 115 -30.18 -17.14 -34.26
N VAL A 116 -30.24 -16.10 -35.10
CA VAL A 116 -31.07 -14.92 -34.86
C VAL A 116 -32.49 -15.21 -35.32
N PHE A 117 -33.45 -14.96 -34.44
CA PHE A 117 -34.87 -15.02 -34.74
C PHE A 117 -35.38 -13.64 -35.17
N GLU A 118 -36.20 -13.59 -36.21
CA GLU A 118 -36.83 -12.38 -36.73
C GLU A 118 -38.35 -12.56 -36.89
N VAL A 119 -39.11 -11.50 -36.62
CA VAL A 119 -40.51 -11.40 -37.05
C VAL A 119 -40.86 -9.96 -37.41
N THR A 120 -41.72 -9.79 -38.41
CA THR A 120 -42.32 -8.50 -38.75
C THR A 120 -43.80 -8.51 -38.36
N VAL A 121 -44.20 -7.62 -37.45
CA VAL A 121 -45.60 -7.37 -37.11
C VAL A 121 -46.11 -6.23 -38.00
N PRO A 122 -47.01 -6.49 -38.96
CA PRO A 122 -47.45 -5.48 -39.91
C PRO A 122 -48.16 -4.31 -39.24
N GLY A 123 -47.85 -3.10 -39.67
CA GLY A 123 -48.51 -1.87 -39.22
C GLY A 123 -50.00 -1.83 -39.63
N LYS A 124 -50.79 -1.06 -38.89
CA LYS A 124 -52.19 -0.78 -39.21
C LYS A 124 -52.37 0.69 -39.53
N ASN A 125 -52.83 1.03 -40.73
CA ASN A 125 -53.04 2.41 -41.20
C ASN A 125 -51.78 3.30 -41.08
N GLY A 126 -50.59 2.75 -41.37
CA GLY A 126 -49.33 3.48 -41.26
C GLY A 126 -48.83 3.70 -39.82
N GLN A 127 -49.45 3.03 -38.84
CA GLN A 127 -49.07 3.10 -37.42
C GLN A 127 -48.65 1.72 -36.90
N PRO A 128 -47.74 1.65 -35.90
CA PRO A 128 -47.37 0.40 -35.23
C PRO A 128 -48.58 -0.37 -34.70
N ALA A 129 -48.66 -1.65 -35.03
CA ALA A 129 -49.70 -2.53 -34.49
C ALA A 129 -49.49 -2.89 -33.01
N ILE A 130 -48.25 -2.75 -32.51
CA ILE A 130 -47.92 -2.83 -31.09
C ILE A 130 -48.08 -1.44 -30.48
N PRO A 131 -49.05 -1.20 -29.57
CA PRO A 131 -49.24 0.11 -28.96
C PRO A 131 -48.04 0.52 -28.10
N HIS A 132 -47.69 1.81 -28.12
CA HIS A 132 -46.69 2.39 -27.21
C HIS A 132 -46.99 2.04 -25.74
N ASP A 133 -45.93 1.65 -25.00
CA ASP A 133 -45.93 1.29 -23.58
C ASP A 133 -46.80 0.06 -23.20
N SER A 134 -47.23 -0.71 -24.21
CA SER A 134 -47.89 -2.01 -24.00
C SER A 134 -46.93 -3.09 -23.50
N LYS A 135 -47.46 -4.07 -22.76
CA LYS A 135 -46.67 -5.14 -22.14
C LYS A 135 -46.30 -6.23 -23.15
N LEU A 136 -45.13 -6.83 -22.93
CA LEU A 136 -44.58 -7.94 -23.69
C LEU A 136 -44.18 -9.09 -22.75
N LYS A 137 -44.16 -10.32 -23.27
CA LYS A 137 -43.81 -11.53 -22.51
C LYS A 137 -42.35 -11.91 -22.70
N ARG A 138 -41.66 -12.19 -21.58
CA ARG A 138 -40.19 -12.30 -21.46
C ARG A 138 -39.50 -11.00 -21.88
N ILE A 139 -38.42 -10.66 -21.21
CA ILE A 139 -37.72 -9.40 -21.44
C ILE A 139 -36.70 -9.58 -22.57
N PRO A 140 -36.83 -8.90 -23.72
CA PRO A 140 -35.81 -8.92 -24.77
C PRO A 140 -34.46 -8.41 -24.27
N ALA A 141 -33.36 -8.97 -24.78
CA ALA A 141 -32.01 -8.54 -24.36
C ALA A 141 -31.74 -7.06 -24.68
N TRP A 142 -32.37 -6.57 -25.76
CA TRP A 142 -32.23 -5.22 -26.31
C TRP A 142 -33.40 -4.29 -25.95
N ILE A 143 -34.17 -4.61 -24.91
CA ILE A 143 -35.31 -3.78 -24.52
C ILE A 143 -34.83 -2.41 -24.00
N THR A 144 -35.56 -1.34 -24.35
CA THR A 144 -35.23 0.04 -23.94
C THR A 144 -36.03 0.51 -22.74
N ARG A 145 -37.05 -0.25 -22.33
CA ARG A 145 -37.87 0.04 -21.15
C ARG A 145 -38.47 -1.23 -20.56
N VAL A 146 -38.36 -1.33 -19.25
CA VAL A 146 -39.10 -2.29 -18.44
C VAL A 146 -39.80 -1.53 -17.31
N THR A 147 -40.75 -2.15 -16.63
CA THR A 147 -41.41 -1.56 -15.45
C THR A 147 -41.76 -2.66 -14.45
N GLN A 148 -41.81 -2.33 -13.18
CA GLN A 148 -42.25 -3.24 -12.12
C GLN A 148 -43.52 -2.70 -11.45
N ASP A 149 -44.50 -3.58 -11.23
CA ASP A 149 -45.65 -3.31 -10.39
C ASP A 149 -45.65 -4.31 -9.23
N LEU A 150 -45.09 -3.88 -8.09
CA LEU A 150 -44.96 -4.70 -6.88
C LEU A 150 -46.31 -5.17 -6.31
N SER A 151 -47.43 -4.54 -6.69
CA SER A 151 -48.77 -5.01 -6.29
C SER A 151 -49.24 -6.24 -7.06
N VAL A 152 -48.61 -6.52 -8.21
CA VAL A 152 -48.95 -7.62 -9.12
C VAL A 152 -47.88 -8.71 -9.10
N SER A 153 -46.61 -8.34 -9.26
CA SER A 153 -45.49 -9.27 -9.39
C SER A 153 -44.17 -8.62 -9.00
N PRO A 154 -43.24 -9.35 -8.34
CA PRO A 154 -41.88 -8.87 -8.15
C PRO A 154 -41.04 -8.90 -9.44
N VAL A 155 -41.53 -9.51 -10.52
CA VAL A 155 -40.82 -9.60 -11.81
C VAL A 155 -41.12 -8.38 -12.68
N TYR A 156 -40.14 -7.89 -13.40
CA TYR A 156 -40.31 -6.80 -14.36
C TYR A 156 -41.09 -7.22 -15.62
N ASP A 157 -41.89 -6.31 -16.14
CA ASP A 157 -42.55 -6.42 -17.44
C ASP A 157 -41.78 -5.62 -18.50
N ALA A 158 -41.55 -6.20 -19.68
CA ALA A 158 -41.02 -5.46 -20.82
C ALA A 158 -42.08 -4.55 -21.43
N ARG A 159 -41.68 -3.33 -21.81
CA ARG A 159 -42.56 -2.31 -22.40
C ARG A 159 -42.09 -1.95 -23.80
N PHE A 160 -43.01 -1.98 -24.75
CA PHE A 160 -42.72 -1.49 -26.10
C PHE A 160 -42.62 0.04 -26.11
N TRP A 161 -41.41 0.56 -25.98
CA TRP A 161 -41.18 2.00 -25.87
C TRP A 161 -41.00 2.67 -27.24
N ASN A 162 -42.12 3.16 -27.79
CA ASN A 162 -42.12 3.97 -29.01
C ASN A 162 -43.02 5.21 -28.88
N PRO A 163 -42.62 6.24 -28.10
CA PRO A 163 -43.43 7.44 -27.92
C PRO A 163 -43.71 8.14 -29.27
N PRO A 164 -44.90 8.77 -29.43
CA PRO A 164 -45.24 9.56 -30.62
C PRO A 164 -44.17 10.61 -30.93
N LYS A 165 -43.95 10.93 -32.21
CA LYS A 165 -42.86 11.85 -32.63
C LYS A 165 -42.93 13.21 -31.93
N GLU A 166 -44.14 13.67 -31.63
CA GLU A 166 -44.43 14.95 -30.96
C GLU A 166 -44.15 14.91 -29.45
N ALA A 167 -44.10 13.71 -28.86
CA ALA A 167 -43.86 13.49 -27.43
C ALA A 167 -42.42 13.09 -27.13
N ARG A 168 -41.62 12.75 -28.14
CA ARG A 168 -40.20 12.40 -27.99
C ARG A 168 -39.39 13.61 -27.54
N TYR A 169 -38.53 13.41 -26.54
CA TYR A 169 -37.57 14.44 -26.14
C TYR A 169 -36.58 14.75 -27.27
N VAL A 170 -36.29 16.05 -27.46
CA VAL A 170 -35.29 16.55 -28.40
C VAL A 170 -34.27 17.37 -27.61
N PHE A 171 -33.00 16.95 -27.66
CA PHE A 171 -31.89 17.66 -27.05
C PHE A 171 -31.78 19.10 -27.57
N LYS A 172 -31.64 20.05 -26.65
CA LYS A 172 -31.63 21.50 -26.94
C LYS A 172 -30.22 22.08 -26.82
N ASN A 173 -29.37 21.50 -25.98
CA ASN A 173 -28.02 21.95 -25.71
C ASN A 173 -26.99 21.07 -26.42
N LYS A 174 -25.80 21.62 -26.62
CA LYS A 174 -24.65 20.86 -27.13
C LYS A 174 -23.87 20.29 -25.96
N ARG A 175 -23.22 19.16 -26.21
CA ARG A 175 -22.20 18.59 -25.31
C ARG A 175 -21.17 19.66 -24.91
N PRO A 176 -20.83 19.81 -23.62
CA PRO A 176 -19.73 20.64 -23.19
C PRO A 176 -18.39 20.11 -23.75
N PRO A 177 -17.38 20.97 -23.89
CA PRO A 177 -16.03 20.51 -24.24
C PRO A 177 -15.44 19.63 -23.12
N LYS A 178 -14.53 18.71 -23.47
CA LYS A 178 -13.76 17.93 -22.50
C LYS A 178 -13.05 18.86 -21.50
N PRO A 179 -13.29 18.74 -20.18
CA PRO A 179 -12.64 19.59 -19.20
C PRO A 179 -11.14 19.29 -19.14
N ALA A 180 -10.34 20.31 -18.81
CA ALA A 180 -8.88 20.14 -18.64
C ALA A 180 -8.55 19.15 -17.50
N SER A 181 -9.31 19.23 -16.41
CA SER A 181 -9.31 18.33 -15.26
C SER A 181 -10.75 18.00 -14.88
N ALA A 182 -11.04 16.72 -14.61
CA ALA A 182 -12.37 16.28 -14.20
C ALA A 182 -12.57 16.51 -12.69
N ARG A 183 -13.54 17.35 -12.34
CA ARG A 183 -14.05 17.55 -10.97
C ARG A 183 -15.44 16.91 -10.92
N ILE A 184 -15.45 15.66 -10.50
CA ILE A 184 -16.55 14.72 -10.62
C ILE A 184 -17.43 14.76 -9.37
N TYR A 185 -18.72 14.99 -9.57
CA TYR A 185 -19.75 14.78 -8.55
C TYR A 185 -20.42 13.43 -8.82
N GLU A 186 -20.08 12.41 -8.03
CA GLU A 186 -20.67 11.08 -8.12
C GLU A 186 -22.04 11.07 -7.46
N ALA A 187 -23.06 10.64 -8.22
CA ALA A 187 -24.45 10.79 -7.80
C ALA A 187 -25.31 9.59 -8.18
N HIS A 188 -26.28 9.31 -7.31
CA HIS A 188 -27.34 8.32 -7.54
C HIS A 188 -28.71 9.01 -7.47
N VAL A 189 -29.47 8.93 -8.56
CA VAL A 189 -30.74 9.67 -8.72
C VAL A 189 -31.75 9.30 -7.64
N GLY A 190 -31.93 8.01 -7.36
CA GLY A 190 -32.99 7.54 -6.46
C GLY A 190 -32.84 7.96 -4.99
N ILE A 191 -31.67 8.43 -4.54
CA ILE A 191 -31.42 8.84 -3.15
C ILE A 191 -31.27 10.37 -3.02
N ALA A 192 -31.35 11.10 -4.14
CA ALA A 192 -31.10 12.53 -4.22
C ALA A 192 -32.31 13.38 -3.79
N SER A 193 -32.92 13.03 -2.66
CA SER A 193 -34.00 13.77 -2.01
C SER A 193 -33.89 13.61 -0.49
N PRO A 194 -34.32 14.60 0.31
CA PRO A 194 -34.42 14.45 1.76
C PRO A 194 -35.60 13.57 2.21
N GLU A 195 -36.53 13.26 1.30
CA GLU A 195 -37.66 12.38 1.58
C GLU A 195 -37.25 10.90 1.51
N PRO A 196 -37.76 10.02 2.39
CA PRO A 196 -37.46 8.59 2.38
C PRO A 196 -38.26 7.87 1.27
N LYS A 197 -37.93 8.18 0.01
CA LYS A 197 -38.54 7.60 -1.19
C LYS A 197 -37.50 7.49 -2.30
N VAL A 198 -37.83 6.77 -3.38
CA VAL A 198 -37.03 6.86 -4.61
C VAL A 198 -37.29 8.19 -5.30
N ALA A 199 -36.26 9.03 -5.40
CA ALA A 199 -36.33 10.29 -6.13
C ALA A 199 -36.26 10.08 -7.66
N THR A 200 -36.76 11.07 -8.40
CA THR A 200 -36.95 11.01 -9.86
C THR A 200 -35.87 11.77 -10.63
N TYR A 201 -35.74 11.47 -11.93
CA TYR A 201 -34.89 12.23 -12.85
C TYR A 201 -35.25 13.72 -12.87
N LYS A 202 -36.55 14.05 -12.83
CA LYS A 202 -37.00 15.45 -12.80
C LYS A 202 -36.63 16.17 -11.51
N GLU A 203 -36.79 15.51 -10.37
CA GLU A 203 -36.36 16.08 -9.08
C GLU A 203 -34.86 16.32 -9.07
N PHE A 204 -34.05 15.39 -9.59
CA PHE A 204 -32.60 15.58 -9.72
C PHE A 204 -32.26 16.77 -10.62
N THR A 205 -32.91 16.84 -11.78
CA THR A 205 -32.73 17.92 -12.78
C THR A 205 -33.01 19.29 -12.18
N GLN A 206 -34.11 19.42 -11.44
CA GLN A 206 -34.58 20.69 -10.90
C GLN A 206 -33.82 21.11 -9.63
N ASN A 207 -33.51 20.16 -8.75
CA ASN A 207 -33.06 20.47 -7.39
C ASN A 207 -31.56 20.24 -7.16
N ILE A 208 -30.93 19.34 -7.92
CA ILE A 208 -29.56 18.89 -7.67
C ILE A 208 -28.57 19.46 -8.68
N LEU A 209 -28.90 19.49 -9.98
CA LEU A 209 -28.02 20.09 -10.98
C LEU A 209 -27.59 21.53 -10.64
N PRO A 210 -28.49 22.43 -10.17
CA PRO A 210 -28.08 23.77 -9.75
C PRO A 210 -27.09 23.77 -8.57
N ARG A 211 -27.21 22.81 -7.64
CA ARG A 211 -26.30 22.67 -6.50
C ARG A 211 -24.91 22.24 -6.96
N ILE A 212 -24.84 21.21 -7.80
CA ILE A 212 -23.59 20.72 -8.39
C ILE A 212 -22.88 21.86 -9.13
N LYS A 213 -23.63 22.64 -9.92
CA LYS A 213 -23.06 23.80 -10.63
C LYS A 213 -22.52 24.86 -9.68
N ASN A 214 -23.26 25.22 -8.64
CA ASN A 214 -22.83 26.21 -7.64
C ASN A 214 -21.59 25.76 -6.87
N LEU A 215 -21.48 24.47 -6.58
CA LEU A 215 -20.29 23.88 -5.95
C LEU A 215 -19.06 23.91 -6.87
N GLY A 216 -19.20 24.10 -8.18
CA GLY A 216 -18.07 24.24 -9.11
C GLY A 216 -17.55 22.93 -9.71
N TYR A 217 -18.26 21.82 -9.50
CA TYR A 217 -18.04 20.57 -10.23
C TYR A 217 -18.38 20.77 -11.72
N ASN A 218 -17.59 20.15 -12.59
CA ASN A 218 -17.73 20.24 -14.05
C ASN A 218 -18.11 18.91 -14.70
N THR A 219 -18.13 17.82 -13.92
CA THR A 219 -18.49 16.49 -14.38
C THR A 219 -19.41 15.81 -13.36
N ILE A 220 -20.40 15.05 -13.83
CA ILE A 220 -21.25 14.18 -13.01
C ILE A 220 -20.94 12.73 -13.37
N GLN A 221 -20.69 11.87 -12.37
CA GLN A 221 -20.71 10.42 -12.55
C GLN A 221 -22.08 9.91 -12.11
N LEU A 222 -22.88 9.41 -13.05
CA LEU A 222 -24.26 9.03 -12.80
C LEU A 222 -24.37 7.51 -12.62
N MET A 223 -24.58 7.09 -11.37
CA MET A 223 -24.66 5.69 -10.96
C MET A 223 -26.07 5.11 -11.16
N ALA A 224 -26.14 3.78 -11.25
CA ALA A 224 -27.38 3.00 -11.21
C ALA A 224 -28.42 3.34 -12.30
N ILE A 225 -27.97 3.78 -13.48
CA ILE A 225 -28.87 4.12 -14.58
C ILE A 225 -29.28 2.90 -15.41
N MET A 226 -28.34 1.98 -15.67
CA MET A 226 -28.68 0.72 -16.31
C MET A 226 -29.65 -0.07 -15.42
N GLU A 227 -30.72 -0.60 -16.01
CA GLU A 227 -31.80 -1.17 -15.22
C GLU A 227 -31.36 -2.42 -14.45
N HIS A 228 -31.66 -2.40 -13.16
CA HIS A 228 -31.27 -3.40 -12.17
C HIS A 228 -32.48 -3.73 -11.28
N ALA A 229 -32.85 -4.99 -11.15
CA ALA A 229 -34.07 -5.38 -10.42
C ALA A 229 -33.92 -5.26 -8.90
N TYR A 230 -32.70 -5.45 -8.38
CA TYR A 230 -32.40 -5.34 -6.96
C TYR A 230 -31.88 -3.94 -6.62
N TYR A 231 -32.72 -3.09 -6.04
CA TYR A 231 -32.37 -1.68 -5.77
C TYR A 231 -31.17 -1.54 -4.82
N ALA A 232 -31.07 -2.41 -3.81
CA ALA A 232 -29.95 -2.43 -2.88
C ALA A 232 -28.64 -3.00 -3.46
N SER A 233 -28.62 -3.40 -4.75
CA SER A 233 -27.37 -3.63 -5.48
C SER A 233 -26.64 -2.33 -5.82
N PHE A 234 -27.27 -1.18 -5.56
CA PHE A 234 -26.73 0.13 -5.91
C PHE A 234 -26.46 0.33 -7.41
N GLY A 235 -27.12 -0.47 -8.26
CA GLY A 235 -26.92 -0.44 -9.71
C GLY A 235 -25.93 -1.47 -10.24
N TYR A 236 -25.28 -2.28 -9.40
CA TYR A 236 -24.30 -3.26 -9.87
C TYR A 236 -24.92 -4.54 -10.44
N GLN A 237 -26.16 -4.90 -10.05
CA GLN A 237 -26.82 -6.12 -10.54
C GLN A 237 -27.70 -5.84 -11.76
N ILE A 238 -27.09 -5.70 -12.94
CA ILE A 238 -27.80 -5.34 -14.17
C ILE A 238 -28.68 -6.46 -14.70
N ASN A 239 -29.90 -6.09 -15.08
CA ASN A 239 -30.92 -6.96 -15.65
C ASN A 239 -31.14 -6.65 -17.14
N SER A 240 -31.32 -5.38 -17.50
CA SER A 240 -31.63 -4.92 -18.86
C SER A 240 -30.67 -3.81 -19.28
N PHE A 241 -29.67 -4.16 -20.09
CA PHE A 241 -28.52 -3.30 -20.39
C PHE A 241 -28.87 -2.04 -21.19
N PHE A 242 -29.93 -2.09 -22.00
CA PHE A 242 -30.38 -0.98 -22.86
C PHE A 242 -31.53 -0.17 -22.25
N ALA A 243 -31.99 -0.52 -21.04
CA ALA A 243 -33.07 0.17 -20.36
C ALA A 243 -32.52 1.15 -19.32
N ALA A 244 -32.93 2.41 -19.42
CA ALA A 244 -32.76 3.38 -18.33
C ALA A 244 -33.70 3.01 -17.18
N SER A 245 -33.19 3.06 -15.95
CA SER A 245 -33.93 2.51 -14.82
C SER A 245 -35.27 3.21 -14.64
N SER A 246 -36.33 2.41 -14.70
CA SER A 246 -37.71 2.87 -14.68
C SER A 246 -38.15 3.40 -13.32
N ARG A 247 -37.37 3.14 -12.25
CA ARG A 247 -37.64 3.65 -10.91
C ARG A 247 -37.64 5.17 -10.83
N TYR A 248 -36.79 5.83 -11.62
CA TYR A 248 -36.61 7.27 -11.54
C TYR A 248 -37.47 8.05 -12.55
N GLY A 249 -38.10 7.35 -13.51
CA GLY A 249 -38.96 7.96 -14.53
C GLY A 249 -38.86 7.28 -15.90
N PRO A 250 -39.54 7.83 -16.92
CA PRO A 250 -39.38 7.42 -18.31
C PRO A 250 -38.01 7.80 -18.89
N PRO A 251 -37.53 7.10 -19.94
CA PRO A 251 -36.29 7.42 -20.65
C PRO A 251 -36.10 8.90 -21.03
N ASP A 252 -37.18 9.57 -21.43
CA ASP A 252 -37.13 10.97 -21.86
C ASP A 252 -36.83 11.95 -20.71
N ASP A 253 -37.11 11.58 -19.45
CA ASP A 253 -36.74 12.40 -18.29
C ASP A 253 -35.23 12.32 -18.01
N LEU A 254 -34.57 11.20 -18.32
CA LEU A 254 -33.11 11.08 -18.26
C LEU A 254 -32.44 11.93 -19.35
N LYS A 255 -33.03 11.96 -20.55
CA LYS A 255 -32.56 12.85 -21.63
C LYS A 255 -32.66 14.32 -21.21
N GLU A 256 -33.78 14.72 -20.60
CA GLU A 256 -33.98 16.06 -20.05
C GLU A 256 -32.91 16.41 -18.99
N LEU A 257 -32.57 15.47 -18.11
CA LEU A 257 -31.52 15.64 -17.09
C LEU A 257 -30.16 15.93 -17.73
N ILE A 258 -29.71 15.07 -18.66
CA ILE A 258 -28.40 15.20 -19.31
C ILE A 258 -28.34 16.49 -20.13
N ASP A 259 -29.39 16.78 -20.91
CA ASP A 259 -29.49 18.00 -21.71
C ASP A 259 -29.43 19.27 -20.83
N THR A 260 -30.08 19.24 -19.67
CA THR A 260 -30.04 20.36 -18.72
C THR A 260 -28.64 20.54 -18.12
N ALA A 261 -27.95 19.44 -17.77
CA ALA A 261 -26.57 19.48 -17.30
C ALA A 261 -25.63 20.05 -18.38
N HIS A 262 -25.80 19.66 -19.64
CA HIS A 262 -25.09 20.23 -20.78
C HIS A 262 -25.33 21.72 -20.93
N GLY A 263 -26.56 22.18 -20.76
CA GLY A 263 -26.90 23.62 -20.72
C GLY A 263 -26.21 24.40 -19.59
N MET A 264 -25.77 23.72 -18.53
CA MET A 264 -24.97 24.28 -17.44
C MET A 264 -23.45 24.14 -17.66
N GLY A 265 -23.02 23.55 -18.78
CA GLY A 265 -21.62 23.26 -19.08
C GLY A 265 -21.02 22.14 -18.23
N ILE A 266 -21.85 21.17 -17.80
CA ILE A 266 -21.44 20.02 -16.99
C ILE A 266 -21.47 18.77 -17.88
N THR A 267 -20.36 18.05 -17.98
CA THR A 267 -20.31 16.76 -18.66
C THR A 267 -20.94 15.67 -17.78
N VAL A 268 -21.62 14.69 -18.37
CA VAL A 268 -22.26 13.59 -17.63
C VAL A 268 -21.69 12.26 -18.10
N LEU A 269 -21.10 11.50 -17.17
CA LEU A 269 -20.59 10.16 -17.39
C LEU A 269 -21.59 9.13 -16.84
N LEU A 270 -21.65 7.97 -17.49
CA LEU A 270 -22.47 6.85 -17.06
C LEU A 270 -21.60 5.77 -16.39
N ASP A 271 -22.08 5.17 -15.31
CA ASP A 271 -21.58 3.89 -14.82
C ASP A 271 -21.99 2.76 -15.75
N VAL A 272 -21.00 2.09 -16.34
CA VAL A 272 -21.18 0.93 -17.21
C VAL A 272 -20.69 -0.30 -16.49
N VAL A 273 -21.64 -1.18 -16.18
CA VAL A 273 -21.38 -2.47 -15.54
C VAL A 273 -21.34 -3.55 -16.62
N HIS A 274 -20.19 -3.67 -17.28
CA HIS A 274 -19.92 -4.74 -18.26
C HIS A 274 -19.08 -5.87 -17.70
N SER A 275 -18.69 -5.80 -16.41
CA SER A 275 -17.92 -6.85 -15.74
C SER A 275 -18.73 -8.11 -15.48
N HIS A 276 -20.05 -7.98 -15.25
CA HIS A 276 -20.94 -9.09 -14.95
C HIS A 276 -22.41 -8.72 -15.26
N ALA A 277 -23.30 -9.71 -15.13
CA ALA A 277 -24.75 -9.52 -15.18
C ALA A 277 -25.45 -10.24 -14.04
N SER A 278 -26.66 -9.78 -13.69
CA SER A 278 -27.50 -10.44 -12.69
C SER A 278 -27.78 -11.89 -13.07
N LYS A 279 -27.82 -12.78 -12.06
CA LYS A 279 -28.26 -14.17 -12.24
C LYS A 279 -29.76 -14.35 -12.45
N ASN A 280 -30.54 -13.26 -12.45
CA ASN A 280 -31.98 -13.32 -12.67
C ASN A 280 -32.35 -13.94 -14.02
N VAL A 281 -33.23 -14.95 -14.00
CA VAL A 281 -33.66 -15.70 -15.20
C VAL A 281 -34.97 -15.17 -15.79
N LEU A 282 -35.88 -14.63 -14.97
CA LEU A 282 -37.21 -14.22 -15.44
C LEU A 282 -37.20 -12.83 -16.05
N ASP A 283 -36.39 -11.94 -15.50
CA ASP A 283 -36.29 -10.53 -15.84
C ASP A 283 -34.84 -10.07 -16.06
N GLY A 284 -33.94 -10.99 -16.41
CA GLY A 284 -32.55 -10.70 -16.70
C GLY A 284 -32.04 -11.47 -17.92
N LEU A 285 -30.76 -11.26 -18.23
CA LEU A 285 -30.09 -11.87 -19.38
C LEU A 285 -29.71 -13.35 -19.15
N ASN A 286 -29.79 -13.84 -17.91
CA ASN A 286 -29.40 -15.20 -17.56
C ASN A 286 -30.34 -16.25 -18.15
N MET A 287 -29.80 -17.36 -18.65
CA MET A 287 -30.57 -18.48 -19.22
C MET A 287 -31.54 -18.06 -20.34
N PHE A 288 -31.20 -17.01 -21.09
CA PHE A 288 -32.10 -16.34 -22.02
C PHE A 288 -32.72 -17.28 -23.05
N ASP A 289 -31.89 -18.09 -23.72
CA ASP A 289 -32.32 -19.13 -24.69
C ASP A 289 -32.44 -20.53 -24.06
N GLY A 290 -32.38 -20.62 -22.73
CA GLY A 290 -32.39 -21.87 -21.97
C GLY A 290 -31.01 -22.50 -21.75
N SER A 291 -29.94 -21.95 -22.34
CA SER A 291 -28.55 -22.34 -22.06
C SER A 291 -27.90 -21.40 -21.04
N ASP A 292 -26.90 -21.88 -20.31
CA ASP A 292 -26.15 -21.04 -19.38
C ASP A 292 -25.06 -20.21 -20.08
N HIS A 293 -24.72 -20.47 -21.33
CA HIS A 293 -23.52 -19.93 -21.98
C HIS A 293 -23.80 -19.08 -23.24
N LEU A 294 -25.00 -18.54 -23.38
CA LEU A 294 -25.34 -17.68 -24.53
C LEU A 294 -24.47 -16.40 -24.54
N TYR A 295 -24.72 -15.49 -23.61
CA TYR A 295 -23.93 -14.27 -23.45
C TYR A 295 -22.72 -14.45 -22.52
N PHE A 296 -22.65 -15.59 -21.84
CA PHE A 296 -21.76 -15.85 -20.72
C PHE A 296 -20.88 -17.06 -21.02
N HIS A 297 -19.80 -17.24 -20.25
CA HIS A 297 -19.09 -18.52 -20.29
C HIS A 297 -19.95 -19.66 -19.68
N GLU A 298 -19.65 -20.90 -20.07
CA GLU A 298 -20.27 -22.10 -19.50
C GLU A 298 -19.68 -22.45 -18.13
N GLY A 299 -20.49 -23.05 -17.25
CA GLY A 299 -20.00 -23.65 -16.01
C GLY A 299 -19.39 -22.64 -15.03
N ALA A 300 -18.27 -23.01 -14.40
CA ALA A 300 -17.62 -22.21 -13.37
C ALA A 300 -17.01 -20.90 -13.92
N LYS A 301 -16.40 -20.92 -15.11
CA LYS A 301 -15.84 -19.70 -15.75
C LYS A 301 -16.89 -18.62 -15.96
N GLY A 302 -18.16 -19.00 -16.13
CA GLY A 302 -19.27 -18.08 -16.34
C GLY A 302 -19.94 -17.56 -15.08
N ARG A 303 -19.36 -17.77 -13.88
CA ARG A 303 -19.96 -17.42 -12.59
C ARG A 303 -18.97 -16.68 -11.70
N HIS A 304 -19.42 -15.58 -11.11
CA HIS A 304 -18.66 -14.85 -10.11
C HIS A 304 -19.17 -15.24 -8.72
N GLU A 305 -18.42 -16.04 -7.97
CA GLU A 305 -18.90 -16.64 -6.72
C GLU A 305 -19.20 -15.60 -5.63
N LEU A 306 -18.34 -14.60 -5.44
CA LEU A 306 -18.50 -13.57 -4.41
C LEU A 306 -19.69 -12.63 -4.69
N TRP A 307 -19.98 -12.39 -5.96
CA TRP A 307 -21.05 -11.46 -6.39
C TRP A 307 -22.33 -12.21 -6.80
N ASP A 308 -22.31 -13.55 -6.76
CA ASP A 308 -23.45 -14.40 -7.12
C ASP A 308 -24.05 -14.04 -8.50
N SER A 309 -23.16 -13.86 -9.49
CA SER A 309 -23.45 -13.22 -10.79
C SER A 309 -22.93 -14.02 -11.99
N ARG A 310 -23.33 -13.63 -13.21
CA ARG A 310 -22.87 -14.22 -14.48
C ARG A 310 -21.74 -13.41 -15.13
N LEU A 311 -20.78 -14.09 -15.75
CA LEU A 311 -19.62 -13.47 -16.41
C LEU A 311 -19.67 -13.62 -17.92
N PHE A 312 -19.48 -12.51 -18.64
CA PHE A 312 -19.58 -12.43 -20.09
C PHE A 312 -18.51 -13.28 -20.80
N ASN A 313 -18.87 -13.79 -21.98
CA ASN A 313 -17.91 -14.38 -22.90
C ASN A 313 -17.43 -13.32 -23.90
N TYR A 314 -16.44 -12.52 -23.50
CA TYR A 314 -15.93 -11.40 -24.30
C TYR A 314 -15.34 -11.81 -25.65
N GLY A 315 -14.94 -13.09 -25.81
CA GLY A 315 -14.45 -13.65 -27.07
C GLY A 315 -15.54 -13.99 -28.09
N ASN A 316 -16.82 -13.78 -27.79
CA ASN A 316 -17.93 -14.11 -28.70
C ASN A 316 -18.37 -12.88 -29.53
N HIS A 317 -18.56 -13.08 -30.85
CA HIS A 317 -18.93 -12.02 -31.79
C HIS A 317 -20.23 -11.28 -31.43
N GLU A 318 -21.28 -11.99 -31.02
CA GLU A 318 -22.56 -11.36 -30.67
C GLU A 318 -22.52 -10.72 -29.27
N VAL A 319 -21.67 -11.22 -28.37
CA VAL A 319 -21.40 -10.55 -27.08
C VAL A 319 -20.65 -9.24 -27.29
N LEU A 320 -19.62 -9.23 -28.15
CA LEU A 320 -18.95 -7.99 -28.57
C LEU A 320 -19.93 -7.01 -29.21
N ARG A 321 -20.80 -7.48 -30.12
CA ARG A 321 -21.84 -6.65 -30.73
C ARG A 321 -22.75 -6.05 -29.65
N PHE A 322 -23.22 -6.87 -28.72
CA PHE A 322 -24.11 -6.45 -27.64
C PHE A 322 -23.49 -5.36 -26.76
N LEU A 323 -22.29 -5.62 -26.22
CA LEU A 323 -21.62 -4.71 -25.28
C LEU A 323 -21.13 -3.42 -25.96
N LEU A 324 -20.54 -3.49 -27.16
CA LEU A 324 -20.10 -2.29 -27.88
C LEU A 324 -21.28 -1.46 -28.40
N SER A 325 -22.36 -2.12 -28.82
CA SER A 325 -23.60 -1.41 -29.17
C SER A 325 -24.26 -0.78 -27.96
N ASN A 326 -24.09 -1.36 -26.77
CA ASN A 326 -24.59 -0.76 -25.53
C ASN A 326 -23.89 0.57 -25.23
N LEU A 327 -22.56 0.59 -25.29
CA LEU A 327 -21.78 1.82 -25.15
C LEU A 327 -22.24 2.89 -26.16
N ARG A 328 -22.38 2.51 -27.43
CA ARG A 328 -22.83 3.44 -28.46
C ARG A 328 -24.26 3.94 -28.24
N PHE A 329 -25.17 3.05 -27.84
CA PHE A 329 -26.54 3.40 -27.52
C PHE A 329 -26.60 4.49 -26.44
N TRP A 330 -25.84 4.37 -25.36
CA TRP A 330 -25.78 5.40 -24.33
C TRP A 330 -25.16 6.72 -24.81
N MET A 331 -24.18 6.68 -25.71
CA MET A 331 -23.60 7.87 -26.35
C MET A 331 -24.59 8.58 -27.28
N GLU A 332 -25.35 7.85 -28.10
CA GLU A 332 -26.21 8.44 -29.15
C GLU A 332 -27.64 8.73 -28.65
N GLU A 333 -28.28 7.82 -27.91
CA GLU A 333 -29.68 7.98 -27.48
C GLU A 333 -29.82 8.95 -26.30
N TYR A 334 -28.86 8.94 -25.37
CA TYR A 334 -28.91 9.75 -24.14
C TYR A 334 -27.86 10.86 -24.08
N CYS A 335 -26.94 10.92 -25.04
CA CYS A 335 -25.90 11.94 -25.10
C CYS A 335 -24.93 11.97 -23.89
N PHE A 336 -24.66 10.84 -23.23
CA PHE A 336 -23.60 10.76 -22.21
C PHE A 336 -22.23 11.12 -22.80
N ASP A 337 -21.35 11.77 -22.03
CA ASP A 337 -20.03 12.27 -22.43
C ASP A 337 -18.88 11.29 -22.19
N GLY A 338 -19.21 10.07 -21.74
CA GLY A 338 -18.24 9.04 -21.45
C GLY A 338 -18.73 8.12 -20.34
N PHE A 339 -17.81 7.32 -19.80
CA PHE A 339 -18.15 6.18 -18.95
C PHE A 339 -17.15 5.98 -17.82
N ARG A 340 -17.65 5.51 -16.67
CA ARG A 340 -16.86 4.71 -15.74
C ARG A 340 -17.17 3.24 -15.99
N PHE A 341 -16.14 2.44 -16.21
CA PHE A 341 -16.26 0.99 -16.31
C PHE A 341 -16.04 0.39 -14.93
N ASP A 342 -17.08 -0.25 -14.40
CA ASP A 342 -17.08 -0.80 -13.04
C ASP A 342 -16.62 -2.26 -13.01
N GLY A 343 -15.87 -2.60 -11.96
CA GLY A 343 -15.32 -3.94 -11.77
C GLY A 343 -14.27 -4.32 -12.82
N VAL A 344 -13.46 -3.38 -13.32
CA VAL A 344 -12.42 -3.65 -14.32
C VAL A 344 -11.41 -4.69 -13.80
N THR A 345 -11.05 -4.65 -12.51
CA THR A 345 -10.21 -5.72 -11.92
C THR A 345 -10.80 -7.12 -12.13
N SER A 346 -12.13 -7.27 -12.01
CA SER A 346 -12.81 -8.55 -12.24
C SER A 346 -12.72 -9.02 -13.69
N MET A 347 -12.68 -8.07 -14.63
CA MET A 347 -12.54 -8.32 -16.07
C MET A 347 -11.11 -8.63 -16.49
N LEU A 348 -10.11 -8.03 -15.82
CA LEU A 348 -8.70 -8.17 -16.15
C LEU A 348 -8.14 -9.53 -15.73
N TYR A 349 -8.70 -10.16 -14.68
CA TYR A 349 -8.13 -11.37 -14.11
C TYR A 349 -9.16 -12.50 -13.97
N THR A 350 -8.73 -13.71 -14.29
CA THR A 350 -9.52 -14.94 -14.11
C THR A 350 -9.82 -15.27 -12.64
N HIS A 351 -9.03 -14.76 -11.69
CA HIS A 351 -9.30 -14.84 -10.25
C HIS A 351 -10.08 -13.62 -9.72
N HIS A 352 -10.37 -12.65 -10.59
CA HIS A 352 -11.18 -11.47 -10.30
C HIS A 352 -10.65 -10.55 -9.17
N GLY A 353 -9.37 -10.68 -8.81
CA GLY A 353 -8.78 -10.01 -7.64
C GLY A 353 -9.22 -10.58 -6.28
N ILE A 354 -10.02 -11.65 -6.24
CA ILE A 354 -10.52 -12.25 -5.00
C ILE A 354 -9.39 -12.96 -4.27
N GLY A 355 -9.18 -12.63 -3.00
CA GLY A 355 -8.15 -13.25 -2.15
C GLY A 355 -6.71 -13.06 -2.66
N THR A 356 -6.50 -12.13 -3.59
CA THR A 356 -5.21 -11.88 -4.24
C THR A 356 -4.69 -10.50 -3.84
N GLY A 357 -3.47 -10.45 -3.29
CA GLY A 357 -2.78 -9.19 -3.06
C GLY A 357 -1.97 -8.79 -4.29
N PHE A 358 -1.98 -7.50 -4.63
CA PHE A 358 -1.13 -6.93 -5.67
C PHE A 358 0.04 -6.21 -5.01
N SER A 359 1.24 -6.78 -5.12
CA SER A 359 2.46 -6.22 -4.51
C SER A 359 3.08 -5.09 -5.35
N GLY A 360 2.66 -4.97 -6.62
CA GLY A 360 3.29 -4.11 -7.62
C GLY A 360 4.29 -4.87 -8.51
N GLY A 361 4.51 -6.16 -8.26
CA GLY A 361 5.31 -7.02 -9.13
C GLY A 361 4.64 -7.23 -10.49
N TYR A 362 5.31 -6.88 -11.59
CA TYR A 362 4.70 -6.87 -12.93
C TYR A 362 4.22 -8.24 -13.40
N HIS A 363 4.82 -9.33 -12.90
CA HIS A 363 4.39 -10.69 -13.19
C HIS A 363 2.94 -10.99 -12.75
N GLU A 364 2.41 -10.24 -11.77
CA GLU A 364 1.01 -10.34 -11.32
C GLU A 364 0.04 -9.80 -12.39
N TYR A 365 0.46 -8.82 -13.19
CA TYR A 365 -0.35 -8.08 -14.17
C TYR A 365 -0.24 -8.62 -15.61
N PHE A 366 0.81 -9.39 -15.88
CA PHE A 366 1.12 -9.96 -17.20
C PHE A 366 1.36 -11.47 -17.16
N GLY A 367 0.99 -12.11 -16.05
CA GLY A 367 1.08 -13.55 -15.85
C GLY A 367 -0.12 -14.34 -16.39
N PRO A 368 -0.17 -15.66 -16.14
CA PRO A 368 -1.22 -16.55 -16.65
C PRO A 368 -2.60 -16.31 -16.03
N GLY A 369 -2.69 -15.52 -14.94
CA GLY A 369 -3.95 -15.17 -14.29
C GLY A 369 -4.77 -14.11 -15.04
N VAL A 370 -4.21 -13.45 -16.05
CA VAL A 370 -4.88 -12.40 -16.82
C VAL A 370 -5.90 -13.00 -17.78
N ASP A 371 -7.11 -12.44 -17.81
CA ASP A 371 -8.11 -12.74 -18.83
C ASP A 371 -7.88 -11.87 -20.07
N GLU A 372 -7.24 -12.46 -21.07
CA GLU A 372 -6.92 -11.75 -22.31
C GLU A 372 -8.17 -11.37 -23.13
N GLU A 373 -9.28 -12.12 -23.01
CA GLU A 373 -10.53 -11.80 -23.72
C GLU A 373 -11.15 -10.52 -23.13
N GLY A 374 -11.14 -10.38 -21.80
CA GLY A 374 -11.56 -9.18 -21.10
C GLY A 374 -10.71 -7.95 -21.46
N VAL A 375 -9.38 -8.11 -21.47
CA VAL A 375 -8.46 -7.02 -21.88
C VAL A 375 -8.71 -6.57 -23.32
N VAL A 376 -8.85 -7.51 -24.26
CA VAL A 376 -9.09 -7.19 -25.67
C VAL A 376 -10.43 -6.49 -25.87
N TYR A 377 -11.49 -6.91 -25.15
CA TYR A 377 -12.76 -6.19 -25.18
C TYR A 377 -12.61 -4.72 -24.74
N LEU A 378 -11.89 -4.46 -23.64
CA LEU A 378 -11.64 -3.10 -23.15
C LEU A 378 -10.84 -2.26 -24.15
N MET A 379 -9.87 -2.86 -24.85
CA MET A 379 -9.11 -2.19 -25.91
C MET A 379 -10.00 -1.82 -27.09
N ILE A 380 -10.86 -2.74 -27.58
CA ILE A 380 -11.80 -2.48 -28.68
C ILE A 380 -12.84 -1.43 -28.27
N ALA A 381 -13.31 -1.46 -27.02
CA ALA A 381 -14.23 -0.46 -26.49
C ALA A 381 -13.60 0.93 -26.49
N ASN A 382 -12.37 1.08 -25.99
CA ASN A 382 -11.68 2.37 -26.01
C ASN A 382 -11.29 2.82 -27.42
N GLU A 383 -10.94 1.91 -28.34
CA GLU A 383 -10.73 2.21 -29.77
C GLU A 383 -11.98 2.86 -30.35
N MET A 384 -13.12 2.17 -30.21
CA MET A 384 -14.39 2.64 -30.73
C MET A 384 -14.79 3.99 -30.12
N LEU A 385 -14.71 4.12 -28.80
CA LEU A 385 -15.14 5.33 -28.10
C LEU A 385 -14.32 6.55 -28.52
N HIS A 386 -13.00 6.47 -28.52
CA HIS A 386 -12.15 7.61 -28.86
C HIS A 386 -12.11 7.89 -30.37
N GLN A 387 -12.33 6.88 -31.23
CA GLN A 387 -12.42 7.08 -32.67
C GLN A 387 -13.72 7.81 -33.06
N LEU A 388 -14.86 7.41 -32.46
CA LEU A 388 -16.17 8.00 -32.77
C LEU A 388 -16.45 9.29 -31.97
N TYR A 389 -15.92 9.38 -30.75
CA TYR A 389 -16.15 10.47 -29.80
C TYR A 389 -14.83 10.92 -29.15
N PRO A 390 -13.98 11.69 -29.86
CA PRO A 390 -12.63 12.05 -29.38
C PRO A 390 -12.59 12.79 -28.03
N ASP A 391 -13.66 13.51 -27.70
CA ASP A 391 -13.80 14.26 -26.46
C ASP A 391 -14.38 13.42 -25.29
N CYS A 392 -14.64 12.12 -25.50
CA CYS A 392 -15.17 11.27 -24.43
C CYS A 392 -14.17 11.13 -23.28
N ILE A 393 -14.70 10.78 -22.10
CA ILE A 393 -13.90 10.44 -20.92
C ILE A 393 -14.17 8.99 -20.54
N THR A 394 -13.15 8.15 -20.49
CA THR A 394 -13.28 6.79 -19.96
C THR A 394 -12.48 6.61 -18.66
N ILE A 395 -13.14 6.12 -17.62
CA ILE A 395 -12.57 5.90 -16.29
C ILE A 395 -12.63 4.40 -15.96
N ALA A 396 -11.51 3.82 -15.52
CA ALA A 396 -11.47 2.45 -15.04
C ALA A 396 -11.55 2.39 -13.50
N GLU A 397 -12.51 1.62 -12.98
CA GLU A 397 -12.51 1.18 -11.59
C GLU A 397 -11.64 -0.07 -11.45
N ASP A 398 -10.35 0.14 -11.20
CA ASP A 398 -9.37 -0.92 -11.00
C ASP A 398 -8.56 -0.71 -9.71
N VAL A 399 -8.69 -1.67 -8.78
CA VAL A 399 -7.94 -1.71 -7.52
C VAL A 399 -6.54 -2.29 -7.72
N SER A 400 -6.32 -3.14 -8.72
CA SER A 400 -5.03 -3.82 -8.91
C SER A 400 -3.90 -2.85 -9.24
N GLY A 401 -4.16 -1.84 -10.06
CA GLY A 401 -3.16 -0.91 -10.55
C GLY A 401 -2.36 -1.39 -11.72
N MET A 402 -3.04 -2.07 -12.65
CA MET A 402 -2.43 -2.62 -13.86
C MET A 402 -1.64 -1.56 -14.67
N PRO A 403 -0.33 -1.77 -14.91
CA PRO A 403 0.46 -0.87 -15.74
C PRO A 403 -0.09 -0.79 -17.17
N GLY A 404 -0.18 0.42 -17.72
CA GLY A 404 -0.66 0.64 -19.08
C GLY A 404 -2.18 0.71 -19.24
N LEU A 405 -2.93 0.65 -18.13
CA LEU A 405 -4.38 0.77 -18.17
C LEU A 405 -4.81 2.14 -18.72
N CYS A 406 -4.12 3.21 -18.34
CA CYS A 406 -4.40 4.59 -18.78
C CYS A 406 -3.35 5.12 -19.77
N VAL A 407 -2.79 4.23 -20.58
CA VAL A 407 -1.88 4.56 -21.69
C VAL A 407 -2.62 4.37 -23.01
N THR A 408 -2.28 5.20 -24.00
CA THR A 408 -2.90 5.18 -25.32
C THR A 408 -2.69 3.86 -26.05
N LEU A 409 -3.71 3.48 -26.85
CA LEU A 409 -3.72 2.21 -27.59
C LEU A 409 -2.56 2.07 -28.59
N SER A 410 -2.15 3.14 -29.28
CA SER A 410 -1.04 3.08 -30.26
C SER A 410 0.31 2.71 -29.62
N LEU A 411 0.47 2.97 -28.32
CA LEU A 411 1.65 2.54 -27.55
C LEU A 411 1.51 1.12 -26.96
N GLY A 412 0.33 0.49 -27.08
CA GLY A 412 0.03 -0.81 -26.48
C GLY A 412 -0.60 -0.77 -25.09
N GLY A 413 -1.11 0.40 -24.66
CA GLY A 413 -1.96 0.49 -23.47
C GLY A 413 -3.38 -0.04 -23.70
N ILE A 414 -4.25 0.08 -22.68
CA ILE A 414 -5.67 -0.34 -22.76
C ILE A 414 -6.58 0.81 -23.21
N GLY A 415 -6.12 2.06 -23.12
CA GLY A 415 -6.77 3.23 -23.71
C GLY A 415 -7.73 4.00 -22.80
N PHE A 416 -7.76 3.73 -21.49
CA PHE A 416 -8.55 4.55 -20.56
C PHE A 416 -7.94 5.95 -20.37
N ASP A 417 -8.77 6.96 -20.14
CA ASP A 417 -8.27 8.30 -19.79
C ASP A 417 -7.80 8.39 -18.34
N TYR A 418 -8.53 7.75 -17.41
CA TYR A 418 -8.25 7.78 -15.97
C TYR A 418 -8.48 6.42 -15.31
N ARG A 419 -7.86 6.22 -14.14
CA ARG A 419 -8.27 5.21 -13.16
C ARG A 419 -8.60 5.83 -11.80
N LEU A 420 -9.37 5.13 -10.99
CA LEU A 420 -9.66 5.54 -9.61
C LEU A 420 -8.45 5.28 -8.67
N ALA A 421 -8.13 6.25 -7.79
CA ALA A 421 -7.07 6.11 -6.78
C ALA A 421 -7.62 5.47 -5.48
N MET A 422 -7.98 4.19 -5.57
CA MET A 422 -8.75 3.48 -4.53
C MET A 422 -8.01 3.27 -3.20
N ALA A 423 -6.68 3.38 -3.17
CA ALA A 423 -5.89 3.24 -1.93
C ALA A 423 -6.00 4.46 -1.00
N VAL A 424 -6.47 5.61 -1.49
CA VAL A 424 -6.52 6.85 -0.72
C VAL A 424 -7.57 6.81 0.40
N PRO A 425 -8.84 6.43 0.15
CA PRO A 425 -9.82 6.24 1.22
C PRO A 425 -9.40 5.24 2.28
N ASP A 426 -8.82 4.10 1.88
CA ASP A 426 -8.38 3.04 2.80
C ASP A 426 -7.38 3.57 3.84
N LEU A 427 -6.46 4.45 3.41
CA LEU A 427 -5.52 5.11 4.31
C LEU A 427 -6.26 5.91 5.40
N TYR A 428 -7.18 6.78 5.01
CA TYR A 428 -7.90 7.65 5.95
C TYR A 428 -8.77 6.85 6.91
N ILE A 429 -9.50 5.84 6.42
CA ILE A 429 -10.34 4.98 7.25
C ILE A 429 -9.48 4.22 8.26
N LYS A 430 -8.38 3.62 7.80
CA LYS A 430 -7.46 2.91 8.69
C LYS A 430 -6.94 3.82 9.79
N TRP A 431 -6.53 5.03 9.45
CA TRP A 431 -6.04 5.99 10.43
C TRP A 431 -7.11 6.43 11.42
N LEU A 432 -8.30 6.78 10.94
CA LEU A 432 -9.41 7.20 11.79
C LEU A 432 -9.92 6.08 12.71
N LYS A 433 -9.70 4.82 12.32
CA LYS A 433 -10.10 3.64 13.09
C LYS A 433 -9.04 3.16 14.07
N GLU A 434 -7.76 3.23 13.69
CA GLU A 434 -6.68 2.50 14.37
C GLU A 434 -5.62 3.41 15.01
N LYS A 435 -5.62 4.72 14.72
CA LYS A 435 -4.55 5.64 15.15
C LYS A 435 -5.07 6.90 15.82
N GLU A 436 -4.30 7.43 16.77
CA GLU A 436 -4.47 8.80 17.24
C GLU A 436 -3.85 9.79 16.23
N ASP A 437 -4.33 11.04 16.19
CA ASP A 437 -3.86 12.08 15.25
C ASP A 437 -2.34 12.29 15.32
N ILE A 438 -1.76 12.16 16.51
CA ILE A 438 -0.31 12.33 16.72
C ILE A 438 0.52 11.17 16.14
N ASP A 439 -0.11 10.04 15.79
CA ASP A 439 0.52 8.87 15.18
C ASP A 439 0.32 8.81 13.65
N TRP A 440 -0.31 9.84 13.08
CA TRP A 440 -0.47 9.98 11.64
C TRP A 440 0.88 10.28 11.00
N ASP A 441 1.25 9.48 10.00
CA ASP A 441 2.56 9.49 9.36
C ASP A 441 2.50 10.36 8.10
N MET A 442 3.09 11.56 8.17
CA MET A 442 3.03 12.54 7.08
C MET A 442 3.73 12.03 5.82
N GLY A 443 4.80 11.26 5.98
CA GLY A 443 5.50 10.53 4.93
C GLY A 443 4.62 9.51 4.23
N ASN A 444 3.86 8.70 4.98
CA ASN A 444 2.95 7.71 4.41
C ASN A 444 1.73 8.36 3.74
N LEU A 445 1.21 9.46 4.28
CA LEU A 445 0.13 10.24 3.62
C LEU A 445 0.59 10.79 2.29
N THR A 446 1.73 11.48 2.29
CA THR A 446 2.30 12.04 1.06
C THR A 446 2.66 10.94 0.07
N PHE A 447 3.27 9.84 0.52
CA PHE A 447 3.54 8.67 -0.31
C PHE A 447 2.26 8.11 -0.94
N THR A 448 1.23 7.81 -0.16
CA THR A 448 -0.03 7.23 -0.68
C THR A 448 -0.69 8.14 -1.73
N LEU A 449 -0.72 9.46 -1.50
CA LEU A 449 -1.30 10.43 -2.44
C LEU A 449 -0.45 10.60 -3.72
N THR A 450 0.84 10.31 -3.66
CA THR A 450 1.78 10.49 -4.78
C THR A 450 2.23 9.21 -5.46
N ASN A 451 2.00 8.04 -4.84
CA ASN A 451 2.42 6.73 -5.33
C ASN A 451 1.54 6.26 -6.49
N ARG A 452 1.73 6.90 -7.64
CA ARG A 452 0.94 6.75 -8.84
C ARG A 452 1.88 6.64 -10.04
N ARG A 453 1.42 5.99 -11.10
CA ARG A 453 2.25 5.72 -12.28
C ARG A 453 2.46 7.01 -13.07
N HIS A 454 3.72 7.36 -13.33
CA HIS A 454 4.02 8.57 -14.07
C HIS A 454 3.49 8.49 -15.51
N GLY A 455 2.66 9.45 -15.91
CA GLY A 455 2.09 9.53 -17.26
C GLY A 455 0.75 8.82 -17.45
N GLU A 456 0.21 8.20 -16.39
CA GLU A 456 -1.15 7.67 -16.30
C GLU A 456 -1.97 8.55 -15.35
N LYS A 457 -3.16 8.99 -15.79
CA LYS A 457 -3.97 9.91 -14.98
C LYS A 457 -4.84 9.16 -13.98
N THR A 458 -5.09 9.81 -12.86
CA THR A 458 -5.85 9.23 -11.75
C THR A 458 -6.90 10.21 -11.23
N ILE A 459 -8.08 9.69 -10.84
CA ILE A 459 -9.10 10.43 -10.10
C ILE A 459 -8.91 10.13 -8.62
N ALA A 460 -8.61 11.17 -7.84
CA ALA A 460 -8.47 11.08 -6.39
C ALA A 460 -9.77 11.43 -5.68
N TYR A 461 -10.02 10.77 -4.56
CA TYR A 461 -11.17 11.04 -3.69
C TYR A 461 -10.82 10.58 -2.28
N ALA A 462 -11.38 11.28 -1.28
CA ALA A 462 -11.05 11.03 0.13
C ALA A 462 -11.91 9.91 0.73
N GLU A 463 -13.11 9.71 0.20
CA GLU A 463 -14.09 8.68 0.55
C GLU A 463 -14.99 8.42 -0.66
N SER A 464 -15.50 7.20 -0.78
CA SER A 464 -16.36 6.74 -1.88
C SER A 464 -17.80 6.53 -1.42
N HIS A 465 -18.64 6.08 -2.36
CA HIS A 465 -19.97 5.58 -2.07
C HIS A 465 -19.98 4.32 -1.18
N ASP A 466 -18.92 3.50 -1.18
CA ASP A 466 -18.82 2.30 -0.34
C ASP A 466 -18.72 2.66 1.15
N GLN A 467 -17.87 3.65 1.50
CA GLN A 467 -17.77 4.13 2.88
C GLN A 467 -19.06 4.80 3.36
N ALA A 468 -19.89 5.27 2.44
CA ALA A 468 -21.19 5.82 2.80
C ALA A 468 -22.21 4.72 3.13
N LEU A 469 -22.00 3.45 2.76
CA LEU A 469 -22.96 2.36 2.98
C LEU A 469 -23.00 1.89 4.45
N VAL A 470 -24.13 1.26 4.82
CA VAL A 470 -24.30 0.61 6.12
C VAL A 470 -23.20 -0.43 6.36
N GLY A 471 -22.57 -0.36 7.53
CA GLY A 471 -21.45 -1.22 7.89
C GLY A 471 -20.09 -0.51 7.88
N ASP A 472 -20.02 0.68 7.30
CA ASP A 472 -18.90 1.62 7.43
C ASP A 472 -19.40 3.01 7.89
N LYS A 473 -18.52 4.00 7.93
CA LYS A 473 -18.82 5.38 8.31
C LYS A 473 -18.21 6.38 7.31
N THR A 474 -18.93 7.47 7.04
CA THR A 474 -18.37 8.62 6.31
C THR A 474 -17.23 9.27 7.09
N LEU A 475 -16.36 10.05 6.43
CA LEU A 475 -15.24 10.73 7.08
C LEU A 475 -15.70 11.60 8.25
N LEU A 476 -16.75 12.40 8.07
CA LEU A 476 -17.23 13.25 9.16
C LEU A 476 -17.83 12.42 10.30
N PHE A 477 -18.48 11.29 10.00
CA PHE A 477 -19.03 10.41 11.03
C PHE A 477 -17.93 9.66 11.81
N TRP A 478 -16.81 9.30 11.17
CA TRP A 478 -15.60 8.84 11.87
C TRP A 478 -15.00 9.92 12.79
N LEU A 479 -15.04 11.19 12.37
CA LEU A 479 -14.42 12.29 13.09
C LEU A 479 -15.24 12.79 14.30
N CYS A 480 -16.57 12.80 14.17
CA CYS A 480 -17.46 13.46 15.13
C CYS A 480 -18.42 12.49 15.85
N ASP A 481 -18.68 11.31 15.27
CA ASP A 481 -19.59 10.28 15.80
C ASP A 481 -20.91 10.87 16.35
N ALA A 482 -21.32 10.50 17.57
CA ALA A 482 -22.58 10.92 18.18
C ALA A 482 -22.74 12.44 18.34
N GLU A 483 -21.65 13.21 18.44
CA GLU A 483 -21.72 14.67 18.60
C GLU A 483 -22.25 15.37 17.35
N MET A 484 -22.24 14.71 16.19
CA MET A 484 -22.87 15.24 14.97
C MET A 484 -24.36 15.57 15.17
N TYR A 485 -25.05 14.82 16.03
CA TYR A 485 -26.48 14.98 16.25
C TYR A 485 -26.82 16.06 17.29
N THR A 486 -25.89 16.42 18.16
CA THR A 486 -26.11 17.35 19.28
C THR A 486 -25.39 18.68 19.12
N ASN A 487 -24.24 18.69 18.44
CA ASN A 487 -23.32 19.81 18.42
C ASN A 487 -23.01 20.32 16.99
N MET A 488 -23.86 20.00 16.01
CA MET A 488 -23.77 20.61 14.67
C MET A 488 -24.57 21.91 14.52
N SER A 489 -25.21 22.44 15.58
CA SER A 489 -25.88 23.74 15.51
C SER A 489 -24.97 24.89 15.92
N VAL A 490 -24.92 25.98 15.16
CA VAL A 490 -24.07 27.14 15.46
C VAL A 490 -24.38 27.82 16.80
N ILE A 491 -25.56 27.57 17.39
CA ILE A 491 -25.95 28.08 18.72
C ILE A 491 -25.55 27.14 19.86
N SER A 492 -25.26 25.87 19.56
CA SER A 492 -24.70 24.94 20.55
C SER A 492 -23.21 25.22 20.74
N GLU A 493 -22.68 24.78 21.87
CA GLU A 493 -21.23 24.76 22.10
C GLU A 493 -20.53 24.01 20.95
N GLU A 494 -19.47 24.63 20.42
CA GLU A 494 -18.52 23.98 19.55
C GLU A 494 -17.52 23.23 20.43
N THR A 495 -17.72 21.92 20.52
CA THR A 495 -16.82 21.06 21.30
C THR A 495 -15.50 20.89 20.55
N PRO A 496 -14.42 20.50 21.26
CA PRO A 496 -13.15 20.14 20.61
C PRO A 496 -13.30 19.04 19.55
N VAL A 497 -14.27 18.12 19.71
CA VAL A 497 -14.57 17.06 18.75
C VAL A 497 -15.14 17.63 17.46
N ILE A 498 -16.13 18.52 17.53
CA ILE A 498 -16.71 19.17 16.35
C ILE A 498 -15.70 20.10 15.66
N ALA A 499 -14.94 20.88 16.43
CA ALA A 499 -13.88 21.75 15.88
C ALA A 499 -12.84 20.92 15.12
N ARG A 500 -12.35 19.83 15.74
CA ARG A 500 -11.44 18.86 15.10
C ARG A 500 -12.04 18.27 13.84
N GLY A 501 -13.28 17.79 13.90
CA GLY A 501 -13.92 17.12 12.77
C GLY A 501 -14.14 18.05 11.58
N ILE A 502 -14.60 19.29 11.81
CA ILE A 502 -14.74 20.29 10.75
C ILE A 502 -13.37 20.63 10.13
N ALA A 503 -12.34 20.82 10.95
CA ALA A 503 -11.00 21.12 10.48
C ALA A 503 -10.40 19.97 9.65
N LEU A 504 -10.38 18.75 10.19
CA LEU A 504 -9.79 17.58 9.52
C LEU A 504 -10.56 17.20 8.27
N HIS A 505 -11.89 17.32 8.25
CA HIS A 505 -12.68 17.08 7.03
C HIS A 505 -12.24 18.00 5.88
N LYS A 506 -12.03 19.29 6.14
CA LYS A 506 -11.52 20.24 5.15
C LYS A 506 -10.08 19.92 4.75
N LEU A 507 -9.19 19.62 5.71
CA LEU A 507 -7.78 19.33 5.45
C LEU A 507 -7.59 18.06 4.62
N ILE A 508 -8.27 16.96 4.97
CA ILE A 508 -8.23 15.67 4.25
C ILE A 508 -8.69 15.85 2.81
N ARG A 509 -9.83 16.52 2.59
CA ARG A 509 -10.35 16.75 1.24
C ARG A 509 -9.43 17.65 0.44
N LEU A 510 -8.91 18.72 1.03
CA LEU A 510 -8.01 19.66 0.34
C LEU A 510 -6.66 19.03 -0.03
N ILE A 511 -6.04 18.24 0.85
CA ILE A 511 -4.76 17.58 0.53
C ILE A 511 -4.96 16.50 -0.53
N THR A 512 -6.07 15.75 -0.48
CA THR A 512 -6.44 14.78 -1.52
C THR A 512 -6.62 15.47 -2.87
N HIS A 513 -7.33 16.60 -2.88
CA HIS A 513 -7.60 17.41 -4.08
C HIS A 513 -6.33 18.05 -4.66
N GLY A 514 -5.41 18.51 -3.79
CA GLY A 514 -4.18 19.18 -4.20
C GLY A 514 -3.06 18.23 -4.62
N LEU A 515 -2.96 17.04 -4.00
CA LEU A 515 -1.80 16.15 -4.12
C LEU A 515 -2.12 14.78 -4.74
N GLY A 516 -3.37 14.31 -4.62
CA GLY A 516 -3.76 12.91 -4.86
C GLY A 516 -3.97 12.49 -6.31
N GLY A 517 -4.17 13.43 -7.25
CA GLY A 517 -4.71 13.08 -8.58
C GLY A 517 -4.53 14.12 -9.68
N GLU A 518 -4.97 13.73 -10.88
CA GLU A 518 -5.18 14.57 -12.07
C GLU A 518 -6.68 14.90 -12.30
N GLY A 519 -7.55 14.30 -11.51
CA GLY A 519 -8.95 14.68 -11.32
C GLY A 519 -9.37 14.42 -9.88
N TYR A 520 -10.56 14.91 -9.53
CA TYR A 520 -11.12 14.75 -8.19
C TYR A 520 -12.54 14.21 -8.27
N LEU A 521 -12.92 13.36 -7.31
CA LEU A 521 -14.28 12.85 -7.18
C LEU A 521 -14.82 13.09 -5.76
N ASN A 522 -16.11 13.41 -5.68
CA ASN A 522 -16.87 13.52 -4.44
C ASN A 522 -18.22 12.82 -4.60
N PHE A 523 -18.56 11.94 -3.66
CA PHE A 523 -19.86 11.30 -3.60
C PHE A 523 -20.93 12.20 -2.96
N ILE A 524 -22.12 12.25 -3.57
CA ILE A 524 -23.26 13.09 -3.19
C ILE A 524 -23.52 13.10 -1.67
N GLY A 525 -23.34 14.26 -1.03
CA GLY A 525 -23.53 14.48 0.41
C GLY A 525 -22.22 14.61 1.19
N ASN A 526 -21.14 13.96 0.74
CA ASN A 526 -19.87 13.98 1.46
C ASN A 526 -19.20 15.37 1.40
N GLU A 527 -19.58 16.21 0.44
CA GLU A 527 -19.03 17.56 0.31
C GLU A 527 -19.30 18.43 1.55
N PHE A 528 -20.41 18.19 2.22
CA PHE A 528 -20.82 18.89 3.43
C PHE A 528 -20.74 18.02 4.68
N GLY A 529 -20.17 16.81 4.58
CA GLY A 529 -20.10 15.84 5.67
C GLY A 529 -21.49 15.37 6.09
N HIS A 530 -22.25 14.78 5.17
CA HIS A 530 -23.57 14.23 5.47
C HIS A 530 -23.51 13.27 6.69
N PRO A 531 -24.42 13.40 7.68
CA PRO A 531 -24.46 12.53 8.85
C PRO A 531 -24.98 11.13 8.53
N GLU A 532 -25.07 10.25 9.53
CA GLU A 532 -25.62 8.89 9.39
C GLU A 532 -24.84 8.05 8.37
N TRP A 533 -25.54 7.16 7.67
CA TRP A 533 -25.04 6.30 6.59
C TRP A 533 -26.14 6.13 5.53
N LEU A 534 -25.77 5.52 4.41
CA LEU A 534 -26.65 5.12 3.32
C LEU A 534 -27.03 3.65 3.50
N ASP A 535 -28.32 3.34 3.56
CA ASP A 535 -28.81 1.95 3.57
C ASP A 535 -30.03 1.85 2.66
N PHE A 536 -30.00 0.86 1.78
CA PHE A 536 -31.07 0.63 0.83
C PHE A 536 -32.15 -0.29 1.43
N PRO A 537 -33.41 -0.20 0.96
CA PRO A 537 -34.48 -1.10 1.39
C PRO A 537 -34.11 -2.58 1.16
N ARG A 538 -34.07 -3.36 2.23
CA ARG A 538 -33.79 -4.80 2.22
C ARG A 538 -34.45 -5.50 3.40
N GLU A 539 -34.50 -6.83 3.39
CA GLU A 539 -35.10 -7.62 4.47
C GLU A 539 -34.53 -7.25 5.86
N GLY A 540 -33.20 -7.09 5.94
CA GLY A 540 -32.49 -6.79 7.19
C GLY A 540 -32.80 -5.44 7.84
N ASN A 541 -33.48 -4.51 7.14
CA ASN A 541 -33.94 -3.24 7.70
C ASN A 541 -35.46 -3.02 7.54
N GLY A 542 -36.21 -4.10 7.26
CA GLY A 542 -37.66 -4.02 7.07
C GLY A 542 -38.09 -3.28 5.81
N ASN A 543 -37.27 -3.31 4.75
CA ASN A 543 -37.46 -2.55 3.51
C ASN A 543 -37.60 -1.03 3.74
N SER A 544 -36.79 -0.49 4.65
CA SER A 544 -36.83 0.92 5.00
C SER A 544 -36.14 1.80 3.95
N PHE A 545 -36.75 2.94 3.63
CA PHE A 545 -36.16 4.01 2.83
C PHE A 545 -35.56 5.14 3.69
N GLN A 546 -35.58 5.00 5.02
CA GLN A 546 -35.16 6.06 5.95
C GLN A 546 -33.72 6.52 5.72
N TYR A 547 -32.82 5.63 5.31
CA TYR A 547 -31.42 5.95 5.04
C TYR A 547 -31.10 5.97 3.55
N ALA A 548 -32.06 5.67 2.67
CA ALA A 548 -31.91 5.73 1.21
C ALA A 548 -32.24 7.14 0.69
N ARG A 549 -31.63 8.17 1.28
CA ARG A 549 -31.95 9.59 1.07
C ARG A 549 -30.75 10.51 1.31
N ARG A 550 -30.87 11.78 0.91
CA ARG A 550 -29.86 12.82 1.15
C ARG A 550 -30.48 14.08 1.77
N GLN A 551 -29.99 14.44 2.96
CA GLN A 551 -30.52 15.49 3.81
C GLN A 551 -30.01 16.89 3.39
N PHE A 552 -30.27 17.31 2.16
CA PHE A 552 -29.81 18.61 1.64
C PHE A 552 -30.35 19.82 2.44
N ASN A 553 -31.46 19.62 3.16
CA ASN A 553 -31.98 20.60 4.11
C ASN A 553 -30.99 20.98 5.22
N LEU A 554 -30.00 20.12 5.53
CA LEU A 554 -28.96 20.42 6.53
C LEU A 554 -28.00 21.51 6.10
N VAL A 555 -27.74 21.62 4.79
CA VAL A 555 -26.86 22.65 4.22
C VAL A 555 -27.60 23.97 4.04
N ASP A 556 -28.89 23.91 3.73
CA ASP A 556 -29.72 25.08 3.51
C ASP A 556 -30.07 25.82 4.83
N ASP A 557 -29.94 25.14 5.97
CA ASP A 557 -30.14 25.74 7.30
C ASP A 557 -28.84 26.35 7.85
N HIS A 558 -28.72 27.67 7.75
CA HIS A 558 -27.58 28.43 8.28
C HIS A 558 -27.46 28.43 9.82
N LEU A 559 -28.40 27.82 10.55
CA LEU A 559 -28.23 27.52 11.97
C LEU A 559 -27.44 26.23 12.23
N LEU A 560 -27.04 25.50 11.18
CA LEU A 560 -26.24 24.29 11.26
C LEU A 560 -24.85 24.47 10.63
N ARG A 561 -23.85 23.80 11.17
CA ARG A 561 -22.43 23.90 10.77
C ARG A 561 -22.12 23.21 9.42
N TYR A 562 -23.05 22.44 8.84
CA TYR A 562 -22.83 21.74 7.56
C TYR A 562 -22.56 22.70 6.40
N HIS A 563 -23.17 23.90 6.41
CA HIS A 563 -22.93 24.88 5.35
C HIS A 563 -21.46 25.32 5.29
N PHE A 564 -20.73 25.33 6.42
CA PHE A 564 -19.30 25.67 6.42
C PHE A 564 -18.45 24.72 5.58
N LEU A 565 -18.75 23.42 5.62
CA LEU A 565 -18.08 22.40 4.83
C LEU A 565 -18.46 22.51 3.35
N ASN A 566 -19.75 22.76 3.07
CA ASN A 566 -20.25 23.01 1.72
C ASN A 566 -19.64 24.26 1.06
N ASP A 567 -19.55 25.36 1.81
CA ASP A 567 -18.99 26.63 1.34
C ASP A 567 -17.48 26.48 1.09
N PHE A 568 -16.78 25.71 1.93
CA PHE A 568 -15.38 25.36 1.71
C PHE A 568 -15.20 24.51 0.45
N ASP A 569 -16.06 23.52 0.23
CA ASP A 569 -16.03 22.69 -0.97
C ASP A 569 -16.17 23.54 -2.24
N SER A 570 -17.19 24.40 -2.28
CA SER A 570 -17.38 25.34 -3.38
C SER A 570 -16.13 26.20 -3.61
N LYS A 571 -15.55 26.73 -2.53
CA LYS A 571 -14.32 27.51 -2.62
C LYS A 571 -13.16 26.69 -3.19
N MET A 572 -12.99 25.44 -2.77
CA MET A 572 -11.95 24.53 -3.25
C MET A 572 -12.07 24.31 -4.76
N GLN A 573 -13.25 23.94 -5.26
CA GLN A 573 -13.48 23.65 -6.68
C GLN A 573 -13.28 24.88 -7.57
N TRP A 574 -13.84 26.03 -7.20
CA TRP A 574 -13.67 27.27 -7.97
C TRP A 574 -12.23 27.81 -7.92
N THR A 575 -11.49 27.49 -6.87
CA THR A 575 -10.07 27.84 -6.78
C THR A 575 -9.25 26.93 -7.70
N GLU A 576 -9.63 25.64 -7.85
CA GLU A 576 -9.00 24.77 -8.85
C GLU A 576 -9.29 25.22 -10.27
N GLU A 577 -10.53 25.58 -10.59
CA GLU A 577 -10.88 26.12 -11.91
C GLU A 577 -10.02 27.34 -12.28
N LYS A 578 -9.65 28.15 -11.29
CA LYS A 578 -8.83 29.35 -11.49
C LYS A 578 -7.33 29.06 -11.68
N TYR A 579 -6.77 28.12 -10.93
CA TYR A 579 -5.32 27.89 -10.87
C TYR A 579 -4.86 26.59 -11.55
N GLY A 580 -5.77 25.66 -11.83
CA GLY A 580 -5.56 24.50 -12.68
C GLY A 580 -4.58 23.45 -12.14
N TRP A 581 -4.57 23.19 -10.84
CA TRP A 581 -3.58 22.27 -10.27
C TRP A 581 -3.81 20.81 -10.62
N LEU A 582 -5.05 20.35 -10.88
CA LEU A 582 -5.30 18.95 -11.23
C LEU A 582 -4.72 18.59 -12.61
N HIS A 583 -4.72 19.53 -13.57
CA HIS A 583 -4.09 19.33 -14.87
C HIS A 583 -2.64 19.88 -14.95
N SER A 584 -2.05 20.19 -13.81
CA SER A 584 -0.63 20.52 -13.68
C SER A 584 0.20 19.27 -13.34
N PRO A 585 1.51 19.28 -13.62
CA PRO A 585 2.42 18.22 -13.17
C PRO A 585 2.31 17.93 -11.67
N GLN A 586 2.80 16.76 -11.28
CA GLN A 586 2.83 16.31 -9.89
C GLN A 586 3.57 17.32 -8.99
N ALA A 587 3.09 17.48 -7.76
CA ALA A 587 3.64 18.43 -6.80
C ALA A 587 5.09 18.11 -6.41
N TYR A 588 5.85 19.15 -6.07
CA TYR A 588 7.13 19.02 -5.39
C TYR A 588 6.94 19.17 -3.88
N ILE A 589 7.20 18.10 -3.12
CA ILE A 589 7.03 18.10 -1.67
C ILE A 589 8.34 18.55 -1.02
N SER A 590 8.35 19.78 -0.48
CA SER A 590 9.52 20.38 0.15
C SER A 590 9.64 20.04 1.64
N LEU A 591 8.54 19.64 2.29
CA LEU A 591 8.54 19.25 3.70
C LEU A 591 7.47 18.20 4.02
N LYS A 592 7.85 17.20 4.82
CA LYS A 592 6.97 16.20 5.44
C LYS A 592 7.49 15.93 6.86
N ASN A 593 7.22 16.86 7.78
CA ASN A 593 7.78 16.82 9.13
C ASN A 593 6.87 16.00 10.05
N GLU A 594 7.37 14.86 10.53
CA GLU A 594 6.63 13.95 11.40
C GLU A 594 6.39 14.50 12.81
N ASN A 595 7.32 15.28 13.36
CA ASN A 595 7.16 15.81 14.72
C ASN A 595 6.16 16.96 14.74
N ASP A 596 6.32 17.89 13.81
CA ASP A 596 5.45 19.07 13.70
C ASP A 596 4.11 18.72 13.05
N LYS A 597 3.99 17.55 12.42
CA LYS A 597 2.84 17.14 11.60
C LYS A 597 2.53 18.15 10.49
N VAL A 598 3.58 18.69 9.88
CA VAL A 598 3.48 19.72 8.83
C VAL A 598 3.89 19.14 7.48
N ILE A 599 3.04 19.35 6.48
CA ILE A 599 3.31 19.03 5.07
C ILE A 599 3.37 20.33 4.27
N VAL A 600 4.42 20.49 3.47
CA VAL A 600 4.57 21.61 2.53
C VAL A 600 4.90 21.07 1.15
N PHE A 601 4.19 21.58 0.14
CA PHE A 601 4.48 21.27 -1.25
C PHE A 601 4.12 22.42 -2.19
N GLU A 602 4.69 22.39 -3.39
CA GLU A 602 4.39 23.32 -4.47
C GLU A 602 3.73 22.59 -5.63
N ARG A 603 2.60 23.12 -6.13
CA ARG A 603 1.91 22.61 -7.32
C ARG A 603 1.21 23.75 -8.05
N ALA A 604 1.35 23.82 -9.37
CA ALA A 604 0.76 24.87 -10.21
C ALA A 604 1.14 26.30 -9.79
N GLY A 605 2.37 26.50 -9.30
CA GLY A 605 2.84 27.79 -8.78
C GLY A 605 2.15 28.23 -7.47
N LEU A 606 1.41 27.34 -6.82
CA LEU A 606 0.85 27.56 -5.49
C LEU A 606 1.72 26.85 -4.45
N LEU A 607 1.91 27.53 -3.32
CA LEU A 607 2.50 26.98 -2.11
C LEU A 607 1.39 26.44 -1.20
N TRP A 608 1.51 25.17 -0.81
CA TRP A 608 0.56 24.45 0.01
C TRP A 608 1.18 24.16 1.37
N ILE A 609 0.44 24.46 2.43
CA ILE A 609 0.91 24.28 3.81
C ILE A 609 -0.23 23.65 4.60
N PHE A 610 0.02 22.46 5.14
CA PHE A 610 -0.92 21.72 5.96
C PHE A 610 -0.31 21.50 7.34
N ASN A 611 -1.05 21.85 8.39
CA ASN A 611 -0.72 21.50 9.76
C ASN A 611 -1.74 20.48 10.26
N PHE A 612 -1.32 19.23 10.44
CA PHE A 612 -2.11 18.13 11.00
C PHE A 612 -1.86 17.94 12.50
N HIS A 613 -1.07 18.81 13.14
CA HIS A 613 -0.80 18.68 14.56
C HIS A 613 -2.09 18.89 15.37
N PRO A 614 -2.42 18.01 16.34
CA PRO A 614 -3.70 18.11 17.06
C PRO A 614 -3.81 19.34 17.98
N SER A 615 -2.69 19.86 18.48
CA SER A 615 -2.67 20.99 19.43
C SER A 615 -1.72 22.16 19.12
N ASN A 616 -0.60 21.95 18.42
CA ASN A 616 0.42 22.97 18.22
C ASN A 616 0.09 23.86 17.03
N SER A 617 0.30 25.16 17.25
CA SER A 617 0.32 26.19 16.22
C SER A 617 1.73 26.72 16.09
N PHE A 618 2.19 26.95 14.86
CA PHE A 618 3.54 27.41 14.59
C PHE A 618 3.51 28.87 14.15
N THR A 619 4.32 29.70 14.80
CA THR A 619 4.60 31.08 14.40
C THR A 619 5.99 31.14 13.77
N ASP A 620 6.16 31.98 12.76
CA ASP A 620 7.42 32.13 12.01
C ASP A 620 7.98 30.81 11.43
N TYR A 621 7.10 29.87 11.10
CA TYR A 621 7.47 28.59 10.50
C TYR A 621 8.07 28.83 9.10
N ARG A 622 9.35 28.48 8.92
CA ARG A 622 10.02 28.63 7.64
C ARG A 622 9.61 27.52 6.69
N VAL A 623 9.19 27.92 5.49
CA VAL A 623 8.84 27.02 4.39
C VAL A 623 9.75 27.31 3.20
N GLY A 624 10.29 26.25 2.59
CA GLY A 624 11.06 26.37 1.36
C GLY A 624 10.13 26.66 0.18
N VAL A 625 10.57 27.54 -0.72
CA VAL A 625 9.87 27.88 -1.96
C VAL A 625 10.86 27.93 -3.11
N GLU A 626 10.43 27.52 -4.30
CA GLU A 626 11.26 27.54 -5.50
C GLU A 626 11.49 28.98 -6.00
N GLN A 627 10.43 29.81 -5.98
CA GLN A 627 10.47 31.16 -6.56
C GLN A 627 10.49 32.24 -5.47
N GLU A 628 11.48 33.13 -5.55
CA GLU A 628 11.51 34.35 -4.74
C GLU A 628 10.32 35.27 -5.06
N GLY A 629 9.85 36.01 -4.07
CA GLY A 629 8.79 36.98 -4.30
C GLY A 629 7.93 37.29 -3.08
N THR A 630 6.67 37.63 -3.36
CA THR A 630 5.67 37.95 -2.35
C THR A 630 4.45 37.04 -2.51
N TYR A 631 4.20 36.22 -1.51
CA TYR A 631 3.08 35.30 -1.47
C TYR A 631 1.88 35.92 -0.74
N ARG A 632 0.68 35.46 -1.09
CA ARG A 632 -0.59 35.82 -0.44
C ARG A 632 -1.47 34.59 -0.34
N ILE A 633 -2.36 34.59 0.65
CA ILE A 633 -3.31 33.50 0.85
C ILE A 633 -4.36 33.50 -0.28
N VAL A 634 -4.63 32.32 -0.83
CA VAL A 634 -5.66 32.10 -1.87
C VAL A 634 -6.83 31.25 -1.36
N ILE A 635 -6.53 30.33 -0.45
CA ILE A 635 -7.48 29.51 0.30
C ILE A 635 -6.99 29.39 1.74
N ASN A 636 -7.91 29.46 2.71
CA ASN A 636 -7.62 29.39 4.13
C ASN A 636 -8.68 28.53 4.81
N THR A 637 -8.30 27.33 5.26
CA THR A 637 -9.22 26.41 5.95
C THR A 637 -9.66 26.95 7.32
N ASP A 638 -8.88 27.85 7.93
CA ASP A 638 -9.19 28.47 9.22
C ASP A 638 -10.07 29.74 9.09
N SER A 639 -10.50 30.09 7.88
CA SER A 639 -11.41 31.22 7.69
C SER A 639 -12.74 31.00 8.42
N LYS A 640 -13.26 32.04 9.08
CA LYS A 640 -14.58 32.00 9.75
C LYS A 640 -15.73 31.70 8.78
N ALA A 641 -15.55 32.05 7.51
CA ALA A 641 -16.51 31.71 6.45
C ALA A 641 -16.67 30.19 6.26
N PHE A 642 -15.69 29.40 6.70
CA PHE A 642 -15.66 27.94 6.59
C PHE A 642 -15.66 27.26 7.96
N GLY A 643 -16.15 27.94 9.01
CA GLY A 643 -16.20 27.37 10.36
C GLY A 643 -14.82 27.19 11.00
N GLY A 644 -13.81 27.97 10.58
CA GLY A 644 -12.54 28.10 11.29
C GLY A 644 -12.56 29.25 12.31
N HIS A 645 -11.44 29.45 13.01
CA HIS A 645 -11.36 30.42 14.10
C HIS A 645 -10.87 31.81 13.66
N GLY A 646 -10.30 31.92 12.46
CA GLY A 646 -9.82 33.17 11.87
C GLY A 646 -8.56 33.69 12.54
N HIS A 647 -7.63 32.81 12.87
CA HIS A 647 -6.32 33.14 13.44
C HIS A 647 -5.35 33.69 12.39
N VAL A 648 -5.57 33.40 11.11
CA VAL A 648 -4.73 33.87 10.00
C VAL A 648 -5.37 35.06 9.29
N ASP A 649 -4.69 36.21 9.27
CA ASP A 649 -5.11 37.39 8.50
C ASP A 649 -4.80 37.20 7.01
N GLU A 650 -5.85 36.98 6.21
CA GLU A 650 -5.78 36.77 4.76
C GLU A 650 -5.24 37.98 3.98
N SER A 651 -5.18 39.17 4.59
CA SER A 651 -4.59 40.37 3.99
C SER A 651 -3.06 40.39 4.04
N THR A 652 -2.45 39.52 4.84
CA THR A 652 -1.00 39.42 5.03
C THR A 652 -0.26 39.13 3.71
N ARG A 653 0.97 39.61 3.63
CA ARG A 653 1.91 39.35 2.53
C ARG A 653 3.16 38.67 3.11
N PHE A 654 3.59 37.58 2.48
CA PHE A 654 4.71 36.76 2.94
C PHE A 654 5.89 36.97 1.99
N PHE A 655 7.04 37.39 2.52
CA PHE A 655 8.23 37.74 1.74
C PHE A 655 9.32 36.67 1.89
N THR A 656 10.04 36.35 0.81
CA THR A 656 11.11 35.34 0.81
C THR A 656 12.47 35.90 1.27
N THR A 657 13.29 35.08 1.95
CA THR A 657 14.64 35.45 2.43
C THR A 657 15.69 34.36 2.16
N PRO A 658 16.95 34.69 1.80
CA PRO A 658 18.05 33.72 1.68
C PRO A 658 18.49 33.11 3.03
N THR A 659 19.08 31.91 3.04
CA THR A 659 19.55 31.18 4.24
C THR A 659 21.08 31.18 4.37
N ASP A 660 21.66 31.80 5.41
CA ASP A 660 23.11 31.78 5.74
C ASP A 660 23.43 31.53 7.25
N SER A 661 24.33 30.57 7.53
CA SER A 661 25.45 30.51 8.54
C SER A 661 25.31 30.18 10.07
N VAL A 662 26.44 29.61 10.58
CA VAL A 662 26.86 29.11 11.93
C VAL A 662 26.72 30.12 13.10
N ARG A 663 26.45 29.65 14.34
CA ARG A 663 26.03 30.50 15.49
C ARG A 663 26.75 30.18 16.83
N ASP A 664 27.05 31.21 17.62
CA ASP A 664 27.68 31.13 18.94
C ASP A 664 26.66 31.30 20.09
N GLY A 665 26.79 30.51 21.16
CA GLY A 665 26.00 30.56 22.39
C GLY A 665 26.84 30.48 23.68
N LYS A 666 26.18 30.55 24.84
CA LYS A 666 26.82 30.52 26.18
C LYS A 666 26.09 29.55 27.10
N ILE A 667 26.83 28.78 27.88
CA ILE A 667 26.26 27.83 28.85
C ILE A 667 25.45 28.58 29.92
N HIS A 668 24.17 28.25 30.03
CA HIS A 668 23.21 28.85 30.94
C HIS A 668 23.10 28.06 32.24
N GLN A 669 22.98 26.73 32.15
CA GLN A 669 22.81 25.84 33.29
C GLN A 669 23.40 24.45 33.01
N VAL A 670 23.84 23.76 34.07
CA VAL A 670 24.36 22.39 34.01
C VAL A 670 23.65 21.57 35.09
N ILE A 671 23.04 20.45 34.72
CA ILE A 671 22.32 19.51 35.60
C ILE A 671 22.74 18.08 35.23
N GLY A 672 23.75 17.55 35.92
CA GLY A 672 24.34 16.25 35.55
C GLY A 672 24.81 16.26 34.09
N ALA A 673 24.30 15.34 33.27
CA ALA A 673 24.64 15.25 31.84
C ALA A 673 23.84 16.23 30.93
N VAL A 674 22.94 17.03 31.50
CA VAL A 674 22.15 18.03 30.75
C VAL A 674 22.81 19.39 30.86
N VAL A 675 23.02 20.03 29.71
CA VAL A 675 23.62 21.36 29.61
C VAL A 675 22.68 22.26 28.82
N ASP A 676 22.13 23.28 29.45
CA ASP A 676 21.31 24.28 28.78
C ASP A 676 22.22 25.40 28.24
N VAL A 677 22.10 25.75 26.96
CA VAL A 677 22.90 26.77 26.27
C VAL A 677 21.99 27.89 25.77
N LYS A 678 22.33 29.14 26.10
CA LYS A 678 21.61 30.33 25.67
C LYS A 678 22.30 30.99 24.48
N PHE A 679 21.55 31.28 23.44
CA PHE A 679 22.00 32.01 22.26
C PHE A 679 21.55 33.47 22.33
N ASP A 680 22.35 34.36 21.77
CA ASP A 680 22.04 35.80 21.74
C ASP A 680 21.01 36.13 20.63
N THR A 681 20.60 35.14 19.82
CA THR A 681 19.67 35.26 18.68
C THR A 681 18.43 34.36 18.84
N GLU A 682 17.30 34.76 18.25
CA GLU A 682 16.08 33.93 18.16
C GLU A 682 16.23 32.70 17.26
N GLN A 683 17.24 32.69 16.38
CA GLN A 683 17.51 31.55 15.53
C GLN A 683 18.34 30.50 16.29
N LEU A 684 17.68 29.49 16.83
CA LEU A 684 18.33 28.43 17.59
C LEU A 684 18.92 27.33 16.69
N PRO A 685 19.99 26.64 17.14
CA PRO A 685 20.47 25.43 16.48
C PRO A 685 19.35 24.36 16.40
N PRO A 686 19.17 23.68 15.26
CA PRO A 686 18.23 22.56 15.13
C PRO A 686 18.44 21.46 16.19
N ILE A 687 17.38 20.69 16.46
CA ILE A 687 17.50 19.46 17.25
C ILE A 687 18.45 18.49 16.52
N LEU A 688 19.23 17.73 17.28
CA LEU A 688 20.32 16.84 16.84
C LEU A 688 21.61 17.53 16.37
N ASN A 689 21.67 18.85 16.26
CA ASN A 689 22.94 19.54 15.99
C ASN A 689 23.93 19.35 17.15
N ALA A 690 25.21 19.25 16.80
CA ALA A 690 26.30 19.26 17.75
C ALA A 690 26.69 20.70 18.13
N LEU A 691 26.94 20.92 19.41
CA LEU A 691 27.61 22.11 19.92
C LEU A 691 28.98 21.70 20.48
N ASN A 692 30.00 22.49 20.21
CA ASN A 692 31.33 22.32 20.80
C ASN A 692 31.53 23.33 21.94
N THR A 693 31.99 22.85 23.09
CA THR A 693 32.45 23.68 24.21
C THR A 693 33.81 23.19 24.70
N ASP A 694 34.56 24.08 25.34
CA ASP A 694 35.80 23.72 26.06
C ASP A 694 35.46 23.36 27.51
N ASN A 695 35.94 22.21 27.98
CA ASN A 695 35.93 21.80 29.38
C ASN A 695 37.37 21.48 29.83
N GLY A 696 38.03 22.41 30.52
CA GLY A 696 39.36 22.18 31.09
C GLY A 696 40.49 21.98 30.06
N GLY A 697 40.37 22.53 28.85
CA GLY A 697 41.31 22.35 27.74
C GLY A 697 41.00 21.13 26.86
N GLN A 698 39.91 20.41 27.14
CA GLN A 698 39.40 19.31 26.32
C GLN A 698 38.08 19.71 25.65
N LYS A 699 37.89 19.24 24.41
CA LYS A 699 36.67 19.50 23.65
C LYS A 699 35.54 18.61 24.18
N LEU A 700 34.47 19.21 24.68
CA LEU A 700 33.23 18.53 25.03
C LEU A 700 32.18 18.78 23.94
N VAL A 701 31.56 17.70 23.45
CA VAL A 701 30.47 17.75 22.48
C VAL A 701 29.14 17.64 23.20
N LEU A 702 28.22 18.55 22.88
CA LEU A 702 26.84 18.56 23.35
C LEU A 702 25.92 18.34 22.16
N GLU A 703 24.87 17.55 22.29
CA GLU A 703 23.83 17.40 21.25
C GLU A 703 22.56 18.13 21.67
N VAL A 704 21.99 18.93 20.79
CA VAL A 704 20.73 19.63 21.04
C VAL A 704 19.57 18.64 21.10
N ALA A 705 18.90 18.56 22.26
CA ALA A 705 17.81 17.63 22.51
C ALA A 705 16.42 18.30 22.52
N GLN A 706 16.33 19.57 22.91
CA GLN A 706 15.07 20.31 23.00
C GLN A 706 15.29 21.83 22.96
N HIS A 707 14.30 22.60 22.52
CA HIS A 707 14.24 24.06 22.69
C HIS A 707 13.35 24.41 23.89
N LEU A 708 13.84 25.24 24.82
CA LEU A 708 13.16 25.53 26.10
C LEU A 708 12.48 26.91 26.15
N GLY A 709 12.71 27.77 25.15
CA GLY A 709 12.28 29.19 25.15
C GLY A 709 13.39 30.15 25.60
N GLU A 710 13.15 31.46 25.49
CA GLU A 710 14.13 32.53 25.80
C GLU A 710 15.52 32.37 25.14
N ASN A 711 15.53 31.86 23.91
CA ASN A 711 16.73 31.51 23.14
C ASN A 711 17.64 30.48 23.85
N VAL A 712 17.06 29.60 24.67
CA VAL A 712 17.76 28.51 25.35
C VAL A 712 17.45 27.18 24.67
N VAL A 713 18.50 26.43 24.37
CA VAL A 713 18.42 25.02 23.97
C VAL A 713 18.92 24.13 25.09
N ARG A 714 18.26 23.00 25.27
CA ARG A 714 18.69 21.92 26.16
C ARG A 714 19.53 20.94 25.37
N CYS A 715 20.75 20.69 25.85
CA CYS A 715 21.66 19.74 25.25
C CYS A 715 21.97 18.57 26.19
N ILE A 716 22.38 17.45 25.59
CA ILE A 716 22.91 16.28 26.29
C ILE A 716 24.41 16.21 26.03
N ALA A 717 25.21 16.08 27.07
CA ALA A 717 26.65 15.94 26.95
C ALA A 717 27.05 14.51 26.54
N MET A 718 28.04 14.43 25.64
CA MET A 718 28.63 13.16 25.19
C MET A 718 29.76 12.65 26.09
N ASP A 719 30.18 13.44 27.07
CA ASP A 719 31.21 13.10 28.07
C ASP A 719 30.95 13.85 29.38
N GLY A 720 31.75 13.60 30.41
CA GLY A 720 31.63 14.22 31.74
C GLY A 720 31.52 15.74 31.71
N THR A 721 30.60 16.27 32.52
CA THR A 721 30.35 17.72 32.62
C THR A 721 31.04 18.34 33.85
N GLU A 722 31.81 17.55 34.60
CA GLU A 722 32.61 18.03 35.71
C GLU A 722 33.60 19.10 35.23
N GLY A 723 33.58 20.28 35.86
CA GLY A 723 34.43 21.42 35.48
C GLY A 723 33.78 22.44 34.55
N LEU A 724 32.61 22.14 33.98
CA LEU A 724 31.89 23.07 33.11
C LEU A 724 31.31 24.27 33.90
N VAL A 725 31.58 25.49 33.46
CA VAL A 725 31.15 26.72 34.15
C VAL A 725 30.09 27.49 33.35
N ARG A 726 29.14 28.10 34.07
CA ARG A 726 28.15 29.01 33.45
C ARG A 726 28.85 30.17 32.76
N GLY A 727 28.35 30.55 31.59
CA GLY A 727 28.92 31.59 30.73
C GLY A 727 30.01 31.11 29.78
N ALA A 728 30.48 29.86 29.87
CA ALA A 728 31.42 29.30 28.91
C ALA A 728 30.81 29.22 27.50
N LYS A 729 31.66 29.41 26.47
CA LYS A 729 31.25 29.50 25.08
C LYS A 729 30.88 28.10 24.54
N ALA A 730 29.72 28.00 23.90
CA ALA A 730 29.31 26.83 23.12
C ALA A 730 29.05 27.26 21.66
N THR A 731 29.62 26.55 20.70
CA THR A 731 29.56 26.91 19.27
C THR A 731 28.75 25.87 18.52
N ASP A 732 27.70 26.28 17.79
CA ASP A 732 26.94 25.40 16.89
C ASP A 732 27.83 24.97 15.72
N THR A 733 27.91 23.66 15.47
CA THR A 733 28.66 23.15 14.32
C THR A 733 27.88 23.30 13.02
N GLY A 734 26.58 23.60 13.09
CA GLY A 734 25.68 23.66 11.94
C GLY A 734 25.28 22.28 11.39
N ALA A 735 25.71 21.20 12.05
CA ALA A 735 25.46 19.83 11.63
C ALA A 735 25.36 18.89 12.85
N PRO A 736 24.79 17.69 12.70
CA PRO A 736 24.85 16.65 13.72
C PRO A 736 26.29 16.24 14.10
N ILE A 737 26.44 15.43 15.15
CA ILE A 737 27.74 14.82 15.47
C ILE A 737 28.25 14.06 14.24
N THR A 738 29.47 14.40 13.79
CA THR A 738 30.12 13.75 12.64
C THR A 738 31.35 12.97 13.09
N ILE A 739 31.55 11.78 12.54
CA ILE A 739 32.61 10.84 12.93
C ILE A 739 33.48 10.45 11.72
N PRO A 740 34.77 10.07 11.90
CA PRO A 740 35.58 9.58 10.81
C PRO A 740 35.06 8.22 10.32
N VAL A 741 35.04 8.02 9.00
CA VAL A 741 34.57 6.78 8.35
C VAL A 741 35.57 6.26 7.32
N GLY A 742 35.40 5.01 6.89
CA GLY A 742 36.25 4.33 5.91
C GLY A 742 37.44 3.60 6.48
N HIS A 743 38.33 3.10 5.62
CA HIS A 743 39.40 2.15 5.97
C HIS A 743 40.29 2.58 7.15
N GLY A 744 40.45 3.89 7.39
CA GLY A 744 41.18 4.41 8.54
C GLY A 744 40.64 3.96 9.90
N THR A 745 39.36 3.60 9.98
CA THR A 745 38.68 3.13 11.20
C THR A 745 38.94 1.65 11.50
N LEU A 746 39.42 0.87 10.51
CA LEU A 746 39.66 -0.56 10.67
C LEU A 746 40.86 -0.80 11.59
N GLY A 747 40.67 -1.72 12.54
CA GLY A 747 41.62 -2.05 13.61
C GLY A 747 41.75 -0.98 14.68
N ARG A 748 40.92 0.08 14.66
CA ARG A 748 40.93 1.18 15.63
C ARG A 748 39.79 1.06 16.63
N ILE A 749 39.98 1.68 17.79
CA ILE A 749 38.94 1.84 18.82
C ILE A 749 38.56 3.32 18.90
N MET A 750 37.28 3.64 18.74
CA MET A 750 36.75 5.01 18.85
C MET A 750 35.62 5.13 19.88
N ASN A 751 35.47 6.34 20.43
CA ASN A 751 34.33 6.70 21.28
C ASN A 751 33.13 7.18 20.44
N VAL A 752 32.05 7.61 21.12
CA VAL A 752 30.80 8.09 20.49
C VAL A 752 30.99 9.27 19.52
N THR A 753 31.93 10.18 19.79
CA THR A 753 32.23 11.35 18.94
C THR A 753 33.23 11.04 17.81
N GLY A 754 33.67 9.78 17.71
CA GLY A 754 34.60 9.32 16.70
C GLY A 754 36.07 9.64 17.01
N ASP A 755 36.38 10.03 18.24
CA ASP A 755 37.74 10.27 18.70
C ASP A 755 38.40 8.92 19.09
N PRO A 756 39.68 8.69 18.73
CA PRO A 756 40.36 7.43 19.02
C PRO A 756 40.69 7.29 20.50
N ILE A 757 40.44 6.10 21.06
CA ILE A 757 40.70 5.75 22.48
C ILE A 757 41.67 4.57 22.63
N ASP A 758 42.42 4.24 21.58
CA ASP A 758 43.38 3.12 21.55
C ASP A 758 44.85 3.52 21.73
N GLU A 759 45.12 4.79 22.08
CA GLU A 759 46.47 5.35 22.24
C GLU A 759 47.37 5.29 20.97
N ARG A 760 46.80 5.00 19.79
CA ARG A 760 47.56 4.89 18.51
C ARG A 760 47.60 6.18 17.69
N GLY A 761 47.28 7.32 18.31
CA GLY A 761 47.20 8.64 17.67
C GLY A 761 45.93 8.84 16.82
N PRO A 762 45.85 9.91 16.01
CA PRO A 762 44.66 10.21 15.21
C PRO A 762 44.29 9.10 14.19
N ILE A 763 43.01 8.97 13.87
CA ILE A 763 42.53 8.13 12.77
C ILE A 763 42.89 8.80 11.45
N LYS A 764 43.53 8.06 10.54
CA LYS A 764 43.97 8.58 9.24
C LYS A 764 42.82 8.48 8.23
N GLY A 765 42.35 9.60 7.70
CA GLY A 765 41.33 9.65 6.65
C GLY A 765 40.62 11.01 6.59
N ASP A 766 40.13 11.37 5.40
CA ASP A 766 39.53 12.70 5.15
C ASP A 766 37.99 12.67 5.18
N LYS A 767 37.37 11.48 5.14
CA LYS A 767 35.91 11.33 5.09
C LYS A 767 35.31 11.30 6.50
N ARG A 768 34.23 12.06 6.68
CA ARG A 768 33.40 12.05 7.91
C ARG A 768 31.93 11.96 7.53
N ALA A 769 31.13 11.31 8.37
CA ALA A 769 29.68 11.17 8.19
C ALA A 769 28.93 11.50 9.49
N PRO A 770 27.70 12.05 9.42
CA PRO A 770 26.87 12.31 10.58
C PRO A 770 26.34 11.00 11.20
N ILE A 771 26.22 10.95 12.53
CA ILE A 771 25.67 9.76 13.20
C ILE A 771 24.15 9.62 13.02
N HIS A 772 23.49 10.74 12.76
CA HIS A 772 22.08 10.83 12.42
C HIS A 772 21.95 10.89 10.91
N ALA A 773 21.36 9.86 10.33
CA ALA A 773 21.11 9.74 8.90
C ALA A 773 19.74 9.09 8.69
N ASP A 774 19.11 9.41 7.56
CA ASP A 774 17.86 8.78 7.14
C ASP A 774 18.13 7.34 6.66
N PRO A 775 17.17 6.42 6.80
CA PRO A 775 17.29 5.08 6.23
C PRO A 775 17.35 5.14 4.69
N PRO A 776 17.97 4.14 4.04
CA PRO A 776 17.99 4.07 2.57
C PRO A 776 16.58 4.09 1.97
N GLU A 777 16.40 4.84 0.87
CA GLU A 777 15.11 4.90 0.18
C GLU A 777 14.67 3.51 -0.32
N PHE A 778 13.37 3.25 -0.34
CA PHE A 778 12.83 1.96 -0.79
C PHE A 778 13.27 1.57 -2.21
N THR A 779 13.51 2.55 -3.09
CA THR A 779 14.06 2.34 -4.44
C THR A 779 15.46 1.75 -4.42
N GLU A 780 16.27 2.08 -3.41
CA GLU A 780 17.64 1.61 -3.26
C GLU A 780 17.73 0.26 -2.53
N GLN A 781 16.67 -0.17 -1.86
CA GLN A 781 16.62 -1.45 -1.14
C GLN A 781 16.48 -2.63 -2.10
N SER A 782 17.16 -3.74 -1.80
CA SER A 782 17.00 -4.98 -2.57
C SER A 782 15.77 -5.74 -2.09
N THR A 783 14.99 -6.29 -3.03
CA THR A 783 13.84 -7.15 -2.74
C THR A 783 14.19 -8.64 -2.75
N SER A 784 15.45 -9.02 -3.05
CA SER A 784 15.87 -10.42 -3.05
C SER A 784 16.12 -10.93 -1.62
N ALA A 785 15.39 -11.96 -1.22
CA ALA A 785 15.68 -12.68 0.02
C ALA A 785 16.85 -13.65 -0.22
N GLU A 786 18.01 -13.35 0.38
CA GLU A 786 19.22 -14.16 0.28
C GLU A 786 19.68 -14.61 1.67
N VAL A 787 20.13 -15.86 1.77
CA VAL A 787 20.66 -16.42 3.02
C VAL A 787 22.12 -16.06 3.17
N LEU A 788 22.49 -15.48 4.31
CA LEU A 788 23.88 -15.32 4.74
C LEU A 788 24.37 -16.64 5.36
N VAL A 789 25.20 -17.37 4.61
CA VAL A 789 25.81 -18.62 5.09
C VAL A 789 26.92 -18.31 6.10
N THR A 790 26.70 -18.70 7.36
CA THR A 790 27.58 -18.41 8.50
C THR A 790 28.69 -19.44 8.69
N GLY A 791 28.52 -20.62 8.11
CA GLY A 791 29.38 -21.78 8.32
C GLY A 791 29.17 -22.45 9.68
N ILE A 792 28.14 -22.06 10.44
CA ILE A 792 27.74 -22.67 11.71
C ILE A 792 26.51 -23.55 11.46
N LYS A 793 26.68 -24.87 11.58
CA LYS A 793 25.66 -25.87 11.20
C LYS A 793 24.27 -25.61 11.75
N VAL A 794 24.17 -25.35 13.06
CA VAL A 794 22.88 -25.13 13.73
C VAL A 794 22.18 -23.87 13.25
N VAL A 795 22.94 -22.81 12.93
CA VAL A 795 22.40 -21.57 12.38
C VAL A 795 21.96 -21.79 10.95
N ASP A 796 22.88 -22.25 10.09
CA ASP A 796 22.63 -22.38 8.66
C ASP A 796 21.50 -23.38 8.36
N LEU A 797 21.36 -24.47 9.14
CA LEU A 797 20.29 -25.43 8.96
C LEU A 797 18.95 -24.96 9.55
N LEU A 798 18.91 -24.52 10.81
CA LEU A 798 17.66 -24.37 11.58
C LEU A 798 17.21 -22.92 11.76
N ALA A 799 18.13 -21.96 11.75
CA ALA A 799 17.83 -20.54 11.91
C ALA A 799 18.65 -19.68 10.92
N PRO A 800 18.52 -19.93 9.60
CA PRO A 800 19.36 -19.28 8.59
C PRO A 800 19.22 -17.76 8.63
N TYR A 801 20.33 -17.03 8.60
CA TYR A 801 20.31 -15.57 8.66
C TYR A 801 20.03 -14.97 7.29
N ALA A 802 19.26 -13.88 7.27
CA ALA A 802 19.02 -13.11 6.05
C ALA A 802 20.19 -12.15 5.81
N ARG A 803 20.65 -12.04 4.56
CA ARG A 803 21.56 -10.98 4.14
C ARG A 803 20.85 -9.63 4.26
N GLY A 804 21.44 -8.71 5.02
CA GLY A 804 20.83 -7.44 5.43
C GLY A 804 19.82 -7.56 6.58
N GLY A 805 19.69 -8.74 7.18
CA GLY A 805 18.72 -9.01 8.23
C GLY A 805 19.17 -8.56 9.62
N LYS A 806 18.21 -8.53 10.55
CA LYS A 806 18.40 -8.21 11.97
C LYS A 806 18.25 -9.47 12.82
N ILE A 807 19.31 -9.85 13.51
CA ILE A 807 19.38 -11.09 14.29
C ILE A 807 19.44 -10.74 15.78
N GLY A 808 18.53 -11.31 16.56
CA GLY A 808 18.60 -11.25 18.03
C GLY A 808 19.35 -12.45 18.60
N LEU A 809 20.43 -12.19 19.33
CA LEU A 809 21.19 -13.19 20.07
C LEU A 809 20.82 -13.16 21.56
N PHE A 810 20.13 -14.21 22.01
CA PHE A 810 19.64 -14.35 23.38
C PHE A 810 20.52 -15.30 24.17
N GLY A 811 20.73 -15.02 25.45
CA GLY A 811 21.44 -15.95 26.32
C GLY A 811 21.89 -15.32 27.63
N GLY A 812 21.86 -16.13 28.70
CA GLY A 812 22.36 -15.75 30.01
C GLY A 812 23.87 -15.55 30.06
N ALA A 813 24.41 -15.11 31.19
CA ALA A 813 25.86 -15.06 31.39
C ALA A 813 26.47 -16.47 31.33
N GLY A 814 27.60 -16.62 30.64
CA GLY A 814 28.38 -17.87 30.61
C GLY A 814 28.00 -18.90 29.54
N VAL A 815 26.96 -18.66 28.71
CA VAL A 815 26.52 -19.60 27.66
C VAL A 815 27.33 -19.50 26.34
N GLY A 816 28.35 -18.64 26.28
CA GLY A 816 29.26 -18.52 25.13
C GLY A 816 28.90 -17.47 24.06
N LYS A 817 28.13 -16.42 24.39
CA LYS A 817 27.75 -15.33 23.46
C LYS A 817 28.94 -14.68 22.74
N THR A 818 29.96 -14.26 23.50
CA THR A 818 31.14 -13.59 22.95
C THR A 818 31.90 -14.51 22.00
N VAL A 819 32.09 -15.78 22.38
CA VAL A 819 32.74 -16.80 21.55
C VAL A 819 31.96 -17.03 20.25
N PHE A 820 30.62 -17.02 20.31
CA PHE A 820 29.77 -17.13 19.13
C PHE A 820 29.90 -15.92 18.18
N ILE A 821 29.88 -14.70 18.73
CA ILE A 821 30.09 -13.46 17.96
C ILE A 821 31.48 -13.46 17.29
N GLN A 822 32.51 -13.83 18.03
CA GLN A 822 33.88 -13.92 17.51
C GLN A 822 34.01 -14.95 16.39
N GLU A 823 33.39 -16.12 16.53
CA GLU A 823 33.41 -17.14 15.47
C GLU A 823 32.68 -16.64 14.22
N LEU A 824 31.54 -15.94 14.37
CA LEU A 824 30.85 -15.32 13.24
C LEU A 824 31.74 -14.31 12.51
N ILE A 825 32.41 -13.41 13.25
CA ILE A 825 33.36 -12.45 12.67
C ILE A 825 34.48 -13.19 11.92
N ASN A 826 35.08 -14.21 12.54
CA ASN A 826 36.15 -15.00 11.95
C ASN A 826 35.71 -15.74 10.67
N ASN A 827 34.55 -16.39 10.70
CA ASN A 827 34.05 -17.18 9.56
C ASN A 827 33.74 -16.28 8.37
N ILE A 828 33.15 -15.11 8.62
CA ILE A 828 32.75 -14.20 7.55
C ILE A 828 33.99 -13.50 6.96
N ALA A 829 34.94 -13.10 7.80
CA ALA A 829 36.22 -12.55 7.36
C ALA A 829 37.01 -13.52 6.46
N LYS A 830 36.89 -14.84 6.71
CA LYS A 830 37.54 -15.91 5.94
C LYS A 830 36.76 -16.35 4.69
N ALA A 831 35.43 -16.40 4.76
CA ALA A 831 34.59 -16.98 3.70
C ALA A 831 34.06 -15.95 2.68
N HIS A 832 33.75 -14.72 3.12
CA HIS A 832 33.02 -13.74 2.31
C HIS A 832 33.77 -12.43 2.05
N GLY A 833 34.93 -12.22 2.68
CA GLY A 833 35.78 -11.06 2.41
C GLY A 833 35.27 -9.71 2.95
N GLY A 834 34.07 -9.65 3.56
CA GLY A 834 33.43 -8.43 4.07
C GLY A 834 34.04 -7.84 5.35
N PHE A 835 33.56 -6.64 5.71
CA PHE A 835 33.98 -5.89 6.90
C PHE A 835 33.04 -6.15 8.09
N SER A 836 33.54 -5.91 9.30
CA SER A 836 32.73 -5.98 10.52
C SER A 836 32.85 -4.69 11.34
N VAL A 837 31.77 -4.31 12.02
CA VAL A 837 31.77 -3.21 12.98
C VAL A 837 31.23 -3.73 14.30
N PHE A 838 32.01 -3.59 15.36
CA PHE A 838 31.61 -3.97 16.71
C PHE A 838 31.26 -2.73 17.52
N THR A 839 30.06 -2.70 18.09
CA THR A 839 29.55 -1.59 18.89
C THR A 839 29.25 -2.04 20.31
N GLY A 840 30.11 -1.64 21.25
CA GLY A 840 29.96 -1.89 22.67
C GLY A 840 29.12 -0.81 23.34
N VAL A 841 27.84 -1.09 23.63
CA VAL A 841 26.90 -0.17 24.27
C VAL A 841 26.84 -0.43 25.79
N GLY A 842 27.42 0.48 26.57
CA GLY A 842 27.49 0.32 28.02
C GLY A 842 28.34 -0.89 28.41
N GLU A 843 29.44 -1.11 27.68
CA GLU A 843 30.37 -2.21 27.92
C GLU A 843 31.33 -1.90 29.06
N ARG A 844 31.82 -2.94 29.74
CA ARG A 844 32.88 -2.77 30.73
C ARG A 844 34.22 -2.64 30.04
N THR A 845 35.06 -1.72 30.50
CA THR A 845 36.42 -1.50 29.94
C THR A 845 37.25 -2.78 29.88
N ARG A 846 37.14 -3.65 30.89
CA ARG A 846 37.83 -4.96 30.90
C ARG A 846 37.36 -5.87 29.76
N GLU A 847 36.05 -6.00 29.56
CA GLU A 847 35.45 -6.88 28.56
C GLU A 847 35.78 -6.41 27.13
N GLY A 848 35.75 -5.09 26.89
CA GLY A 848 36.18 -4.51 25.62
C GLY A 848 37.68 -4.70 25.35
N ASN A 849 38.53 -4.60 26.38
CA ASN A 849 39.97 -4.81 26.24
C ASN A 849 40.33 -6.27 25.97
N ASP A 850 39.68 -7.21 26.67
CA ASP A 850 39.84 -8.65 26.45
C ASP A 850 39.44 -9.02 25.00
N LEU A 851 38.29 -8.51 24.52
CA LEU A 851 37.83 -8.69 23.15
C LEU A 851 38.83 -8.16 22.11
N TYR A 852 39.40 -6.98 22.33
CA TYR A 852 40.37 -6.37 21.42
C TYR A 852 41.65 -7.21 21.30
N HIS A 853 42.17 -7.73 22.41
CA HIS A 853 43.34 -8.61 22.40
C HIS A 853 43.05 -9.99 21.79
N GLU A 854 41.90 -10.59 22.07
CA GLU A 854 41.49 -11.86 21.46
C GLU A 854 41.34 -11.73 19.93
N MET A 855 40.85 -10.58 19.43
CA MET A 855 40.82 -10.30 17.98
C MET A 855 42.21 -10.12 17.36
N GLN A 856 43.21 -9.69 18.14
CA GLN A 856 44.61 -9.65 17.70
C GLN A 856 45.21 -11.06 17.62
N GLU A 857 44.99 -11.89 18.65
CA GLU A 857 45.48 -13.27 18.69
C GLU A 857 44.90 -14.13 17.55
N THR A 858 43.63 -13.92 17.22
CA THR A 858 42.94 -14.59 16.10
C THR A 858 43.23 -13.97 14.73
N SER A 859 44.10 -12.96 14.66
CA SER A 859 44.51 -12.25 13.44
C SER A 859 43.38 -11.53 12.67
N VAL A 860 42.24 -11.28 13.35
CA VAL A 860 41.14 -10.44 12.83
C VAL A 860 41.56 -8.96 12.84
N ILE A 861 42.29 -8.55 13.88
CA ILE A 861 42.97 -7.26 13.96
C ILE A 861 44.47 -7.48 13.75
N GLN A 862 45.02 -6.81 12.75
CA GLN A 862 46.45 -6.83 12.45
C GLN A 862 47.00 -5.42 12.57
N LEU A 863 47.90 -5.19 13.53
CA LEU A 863 48.43 -3.86 13.83
C LEU A 863 49.28 -3.28 12.70
N ASP A 864 50.03 -4.15 12.01
CA ASP A 864 50.92 -3.81 10.89
C ASP A 864 50.39 -4.32 9.53
N GLY A 865 49.12 -4.75 9.48
CA GLY A 865 48.46 -5.36 8.31
C GLY A 865 47.04 -4.84 8.07
N GLU A 866 46.30 -5.49 7.17
CA GLU A 866 44.91 -5.10 6.85
C GLU A 866 43.94 -5.70 7.86
N SER A 867 43.48 -4.88 8.81
CA SER A 867 42.41 -5.23 9.74
C SER A 867 41.05 -5.19 9.04
N LYS A 868 40.11 -6.05 9.43
CA LYS A 868 38.76 -6.12 8.83
C LYS A 868 37.62 -5.67 9.75
N VAL A 869 37.94 -5.22 10.96
CA VAL A 869 36.94 -4.83 11.98
C VAL A 869 37.20 -3.43 12.49
N ALA A 870 36.16 -2.61 12.65
CA ALA A 870 36.21 -1.35 13.41
C ALA A 870 35.49 -1.51 14.76
N LEU A 871 36.03 -0.91 15.83
CA LEU A 871 35.44 -1.01 17.17
C LEU A 871 34.99 0.36 17.68
N VAL A 872 33.74 0.45 18.13
CA VAL A 872 33.14 1.65 18.71
C VAL A 872 32.64 1.31 20.11
N PHE A 873 33.06 2.06 21.12
CA PHE A 873 32.66 1.81 22.51
C PHE A 873 32.04 3.04 23.16
N GLY A 874 30.98 2.77 23.91
CA GLY A 874 30.39 3.66 24.90
C GLY A 874 30.43 2.95 26.25
N GLN A 875 31.23 3.45 27.19
CA GLN A 875 31.55 2.73 28.42
C GLN A 875 30.44 2.83 29.47
N MET A 876 30.39 1.89 30.42
CA MET A 876 29.42 1.94 31.53
C MET A 876 29.52 3.21 32.39
N ASN A 877 30.72 3.78 32.53
CA ASN A 877 31.01 4.97 33.32
C ASN A 877 30.76 6.29 32.56
N GLU A 878 30.44 6.23 31.27
CA GLU A 878 30.11 7.42 30.48
C GLU A 878 28.67 7.88 30.71
N PRO A 879 28.37 9.17 30.47
CA PRO A 879 27.03 9.70 30.57
C PRO A 879 26.02 8.91 29.71
N PRO A 880 24.72 8.91 30.10
CA PRO A 880 23.69 8.22 29.34
C PRO A 880 23.55 8.73 27.90
N GLY A 881 23.94 9.98 27.61
CA GLY A 881 23.99 10.53 26.25
C GLY A 881 24.93 9.75 25.32
N ALA A 882 26.16 9.46 25.77
CA ALA A 882 27.12 8.68 25.00
C ALA A 882 26.60 7.27 24.70
N ARG A 883 26.08 6.60 25.73
CA ARG A 883 25.49 5.25 25.61
C ARG A 883 24.27 5.21 24.67
N ALA A 884 23.47 6.27 24.64
CA ALA A 884 22.30 6.39 23.76
C ALA A 884 22.64 6.76 22.30
N ARG A 885 23.91 7.03 21.97
CA ARG A 885 24.35 7.43 20.62
C ARG A 885 25.39 6.49 20.01
N VAL A 886 26.13 5.74 20.83
CA VAL A 886 27.22 4.87 20.34
C VAL A 886 26.77 3.84 19.29
N ALA A 887 25.56 3.28 19.41
CA ALA A 887 25.00 2.37 18.41
C ALA A 887 24.89 3.04 17.02
N LEU A 888 24.50 4.32 16.97
CA LEU A 888 24.41 5.11 15.75
C LEU A 888 25.79 5.39 15.17
N THR A 889 26.79 5.64 16.02
CA THR A 889 28.19 5.82 15.59
C THR A 889 28.72 4.56 14.90
N GLY A 890 28.50 3.38 15.48
CA GLY A 890 28.88 2.10 14.85
C GLY A 890 28.14 1.84 13.55
N LEU A 891 26.82 2.09 13.53
CA LEU A 891 26.00 1.97 12.32
C LEU A 891 26.50 2.88 11.19
N THR A 892 26.90 4.12 11.51
CA THR A 892 27.42 5.08 10.53
C THR A 892 28.73 4.61 9.88
N VAL A 893 29.59 3.92 10.64
CA VAL A 893 30.79 3.29 10.07
C VAL A 893 30.39 2.15 9.12
N ALA A 894 29.39 1.35 9.47
CA ALA A 894 28.91 0.25 8.63
C ALA A 894 28.25 0.76 7.34
N GLU A 895 27.46 1.82 7.42
CA GLU A 895 26.80 2.47 6.28
C GLU A 895 27.81 2.99 5.27
N TYR A 896 28.93 3.57 5.71
CA TYR A 896 29.99 3.96 4.80
C TYR A 896 30.45 2.79 3.92
N PHE A 897 30.77 1.64 4.51
CA PHE A 897 31.23 0.48 3.74
C PHE A 897 30.13 -0.10 2.84
N ARG A 898 28.86 -0.05 3.27
CA ARG A 898 27.71 -0.46 2.44
C ARG A 898 27.49 0.48 1.24
N ASP A 899 27.40 1.78 1.50
CA ASP A 899 26.85 2.75 0.54
C ASP A 899 27.90 3.35 -0.40
N GLU A 900 29.11 3.57 0.12
CA GLU A 900 30.24 4.13 -0.63
C GLU A 900 31.10 3.04 -1.28
N GLU A 901 31.30 1.91 -0.60
CA GLU A 901 32.17 0.82 -1.07
C GLU A 901 31.42 -0.42 -1.57
N GLY A 902 30.10 -0.45 -1.45
CA GLY A 902 29.27 -1.57 -1.94
C GLY A 902 29.58 -2.89 -1.26
N GLN A 903 29.94 -2.86 0.03
CA GLN A 903 30.35 -4.06 0.78
C GLN A 903 29.19 -4.64 1.59
N ASP A 904 29.27 -5.95 1.83
CA ASP A 904 28.48 -6.59 2.88
C ASP A 904 29.19 -6.44 4.22
N VAL A 905 28.47 -5.87 5.18
CA VAL A 905 29.00 -5.50 6.48
C VAL A 905 28.23 -6.21 7.58
N LEU A 906 28.94 -6.77 8.54
CA LEU A 906 28.34 -7.26 9.78
C LEU A 906 28.43 -6.22 10.87
N LEU A 907 27.28 -5.83 11.42
CA LEU A 907 27.18 -4.90 12.53
C LEU A 907 26.80 -5.65 13.82
N PHE A 908 27.71 -5.64 14.79
CA PHE A 908 27.47 -6.21 16.11
C PHE A 908 27.09 -5.11 17.11
N ILE A 909 25.98 -5.31 17.82
CA ILE A 909 25.53 -4.39 18.88
C ILE A 909 25.43 -5.19 20.18
N ASP A 910 26.41 -5.04 21.07
CA ASP A 910 26.37 -5.59 22.43
C ASP A 910 26.42 -4.44 23.43
N ASN A 911 25.33 -4.03 24.08
CA ASN A 911 24.01 -4.66 24.11
C ASN A 911 22.89 -3.70 23.68
N ILE A 912 21.99 -4.14 22.79
CA ILE A 912 20.88 -3.28 22.35
C ILE A 912 19.91 -2.93 23.48
N PHE A 913 19.79 -3.76 24.51
CA PHE A 913 19.02 -3.42 25.71
C PHE A 913 19.62 -2.23 26.46
N ARG A 914 20.95 -2.08 26.47
CA ARG A 914 21.64 -0.94 27.12
C ARG A 914 21.43 0.36 26.38
N PHE A 915 21.24 0.30 25.05
CA PHE A 915 20.81 1.45 24.25
C PHE A 915 19.43 1.94 24.73
N THR A 916 18.48 1.02 24.88
CA THR A 916 17.14 1.34 25.42
C THR A 916 17.20 1.90 26.84
N GLN A 917 17.98 1.28 27.73
CA GLN A 917 18.14 1.75 29.10
C GLN A 917 18.73 3.18 29.15
N ALA A 918 19.76 3.45 28.35
CA ALA A 918 20.33 4.78 28.24
C ALA A 918 19.31 5.81 27.72
N GLY A 919 18.44 5.41 26.78
CA GLY A 919 17.31 6.23 26.31
C GLY A 919 16.32 6.59 27.44
N SER A 920 16.00 5.64 28.32
CA SER A 920 15.14 5.90 29.49
C SER A 920 15.81 6.90 30.46
N GLU A 921 17.11 6.72 30.73
CA GLU A 921 17.89 7.65 31.57
C GLU A 921 17.93 9.07 30.97
N VAL A 922 18.18 9.19 29.65
CA VAL A 922 18.13 10.47 28.92
C VAL A 922 16.75 11.10 29.00
N SER A 923 15.68 10.32 28.80
CA SER A 923 14.30 10.81 28.86
C SER A 923 13.93 11.36 30.23
N ALA A 924 14.36 10.67 31.30
CA ALA A 924 14.18 11.16 32.67
C ALA A 924 14.94 12.47 32.92
N LEU A 925 16.16 12.59 32.42
CA LEU A 925 16.95 13.82 32.50
C LEU A 925 16.33 15.00 31.74
N LEU A 926 15.64 14.73 30.64
CA LEU A 926 14.89 15.75 29.89
C LEU A 926 13.56 16.15 30.58
N GLY A 927 13.18 15.48 31.67
CA GLY A 927 11.94 15.75 32.39
C GLY A 927 10.69 15.19 31.69
N ARG A 928 10.85 14.22 30.79
CA ARG A 928 9.72 13.54 30.13
C ARG A 928 9.07 12.57 31.11
N ILE A 929 7.75 12.48 31.08
CA ILE A 929 7.00 11.51 31.89
C ILE A 929 7.30 10.11 31.34
N PRO A 930 7.75 9.14 32.18
CA PRO A 930 7.96 7.77 31.74
C PRO A 930 6.67 7.12 31.25
N SER A 931 6.80 6.23 30.27
CA SER A 931 5.71 5.41 29.74
C SER A 931 5.60 4.08 30.53
N ALA A 932 5.14 3.00 29.88
CA ALA A 932 5.01 1.68 30.48
C ALA A 932 6.35 1.20 31.07
N VAL A 933 6.30 0.67 32.29
CA VAL A 933 7.43 0.03 33.00
C VAL A 933 8.65 0.98 33.20
N GLY A 934 8.48 2.30 33.01
CA GLY A 934 9.52 3.30 33.25
C GLY A 934 10.41 3.63 32.04
N TYR A 935 10.07 3.18 30.83
CA TYR A 935 10.80 3.52 29.61
C TYR A 935 10.38 4.87 29.00
N GLN A 936 11.24 5.43 28.15
CA GLN A 936 10.96 6.68 27.44
C GLN A 936 9.75 6.55 26.50
N PRO A 937 8.91 7.60 26.37
CA PRO A 937 7.79 7.59 25.43
C PRO A 937 8.22 7.40 23.95
N THR A 938 9.46 7.77 23.62
CA THR A 938 10.03 7.70 22.26
C THR A 938 10.65 6.35 21.92
N LEU A 939 10.54 5.33 22.77
CA LEU A 939 11.26 4.06 22.63
C LEU A 939 11.08 3.42 21.25
N ALA A 940 9.83 3.34 20.77
CA ALA A 940 9.52 2.75 19.47
C ALA A 940 10.13 3.53 18.30
N VAL A 941 10.12 4.86 18.38
CA VAL A 941 10.67 5.74 17.34
C VAL A 941 12.19 5.67 17.32
N ASP A 942 12.85 5.76 18.48
CA ASP A 942 14.30 5.73 18.60
C ASP A 942 14.86 4.36 18.13
N MET A 943 14.18 3.27 18.50
CA MET A 943 14.52 1.93 18.04
C MET A 943 14.29 1.79 16.53
N GLY A 944 13.11 2.20 16.04
CA GLY A 944 12.76 2.12 14.62
C GLY A 944 13.74 2.87 13.72
N ALA A 945 14.06 4.12 14.07
CA ALA A 945 14.98 4.96 13.28
C ALA A 945 16.37 4.33 13.10
N MET A 946 16.87 3.62 14.13
CA MET A 946 18.13 2.87 14.03
C MET A 946 17.95 1.55 13.27
N GLN A 947 16.89 0.79 13.53
CA GLN A 947 16.68 -0.52 12.90
C GLN A 947 16.41 -0.40 11.40
N GLU A 948 15.68 0.61 10.94
CA GLU A 948 15.35 0.76 9.51
C GLU A 948 16.57 1.10 8.63
N ARG A 949 17.63 1.66 9.23
CA ARG A 949 18.91 1.89 8.55
C ARG A 949 19.68 0.59 8.29
N ILE A 950 19.37 -0.49 9.01
CA ILE A 950 19.97 -1.82 8.82
C ILE A 950 19.16 -2.57 7.76
N THR A 951 19.67 -2.60 6.53
CA THR A 951 19.01 -3.25 5.38
C THR A 951 20.00 -3.58 4.26
N THR A 952 19.54 -4.33 3.25
CA THR A 952 20.24 -4.57 1.99
C THR A 952 19.88 -3.50 0.96
N THR A 953 20.89 -2.85 0.39
CA THR A 953 20.74 -1.96 -0.76
C THR A 953 21.19 -2.65 -2.04
N ARG A 954 20.99 -1.99 -3.19
CA ARG A 954 21.51 -2.46 -4.50
C ARG A 954 23.04 -2.54 -4.56
N LYS A 955 23.74 -1.87 -3.65
CA LYS A 955 25.20 -1.81 -3.63
C LYS A 955 25.83 -2.81 -2.65
N GLY A 956 25.24 -2.98 -1.46
CA GLY A 956 25.77 -3.84 -0.41
C GLY A 956 24.72 -4.06 0.68
N SER A 957 25.08 -4.73 1.77
CA SER A 957 24.15 -5.01 2.88
C SER A 957 24.75 -4.73 4.26
N ILE A 958 23.91 -4.36 5.22
CA ILE A 958 24.28 -4.39 6.65
C ILE A 958 23.45 -5.48 7.31
N THR A 959 24.10 -6.57 7.71
CA THR A 959 23.48 -7.62 8.51
C THR A 959 23.84 -7.38 9.97
N SER A 960 22.85 -7.30 10.86
CA SER A 960 23.09 -6.95 12.27
C SER A 960 22.89 -8.12 13.21
N VAL A 961 23.84 -8.35 14.12
CA VAL A 961 23.72 -9.30 15.22
C VAL A 961 23.70 -8.52 16.54
N GLN A 962 22.56 -8.58 17.22
CA GLN A 962 22.28 -7.74 18.38
C GLN A 962 22.11 -8.63 19.60
N ALA A 963 22.96 -8.45 20.60
CA ALA A 963 22.80 -9.16 21.86
C ALA A 963 21.62 -8.54 22.62
N VAL A 964 20.63 -9.36 22.96
CA VAL A 964 19.44 -8.91 23.69
C VAL A 964 19.45 -9.51 25.09
N TYR A 965 19.45 -8.64 26.09
CA TYR A 965 19.19 -9.01 27.47
C TYR A 965 17.69 -8.94 27.76
N VAL A 966 17.10 -10.01 28.28
CA VAL A 966 15.70 -10.05 28.69
C VAL A 966 15.64 -9.93 30.22
N PRO A 967 15.16 -8.82 30.78
CA PRO A 967 15.07 -8.65 32.23
C PRO A 967 14.11 -9.66 32.83
N ALA A 968 14.54 -10.35 33.89
CA ALA A 968 13.73 -11.35 34.62
C ALA A 968 13.09 -12.43 33.72
N ASP A 969 13.67 -12.68 32.54
CA ASP A 969 13.13 -13.57 31.51
C ASP A 969 11.70 -13.20 31.04
N ASP A 970 11.29 -11.93 31.21
CA ASP A 970 10.00 -11.39 30.75
C ASP A 970 10.11 -10.81 29.33
N LEU A 971 9.68 -11.60 28.35
CA LEU A 971 9.63 -11.21 26.93
C LEU A 971 8.57 -10.11 26.64
N THR A 972 7.69 -9.82 27.60
CA THR A 972 6.65 -8.79 27.47
C THR A 972 7.10 -7.41 27.93
N ASP A 973 8.31 -7.30 28.50
CA ASP A 973 8.92 -6.01 28.82
C ASP A 973 9.00 -5.14 27.54
N PRO A 974 8.65 -3.85 27.60
CA PRO A 974 8.60 -2.98 26.42
C PRO A 974 9.91 -2.91 25.62
N ALA A 975 11.08 -3.02 26.26
CA ALA A 975 12.37 -2.94 25.60
C ALA A 975 12.66 -4.13 24.66
N PRO A 976 12.62 -5.39 25.13
CA PRO A 976 12.73 -6.53 24.25
C PRO A 976 11.55 -6.62 23.28
N ALA A 977 10.30 -6.34 23.69
CA ALA A 977 9.13 -6.36 22.80
C ALA A 977 9.28 -5.45 21.57
N THR A 978 9.77 -4.22 21.78
CA THR A 978 10.02 -3.26 20.68
C THR A 978 11.15 -3.75 19.77
N THR A 979 12.21 -4.31 20.35
CA THR A 979 13.33 -4.86 19.57
C THR A 979 12.88 -6.06 18.72
N PHE A 980 12.04 -6.94 19.29
CA PHE A 980 11.52 -8.14 18.62
C PHE A 980 10.74 -7.84 17.34
N ALA A 981 10.04 -6.70 17.29
CA ALA A 981 9.25 -6.32 16.11
C ALA A 981 10.11 -6.20 14.84
N HIS A 982 11.41 -5.89 14.99
CA HIS A 982 12.33 -5.67 13.88
C HIS A 982 13.21 -6.88 13.56
N LEU A 983 13.20 -7.97 14.35
CA LEU A 983 14.10 -9.10 14.14
C LEU A 983 13.59 -10.06 13.05
N ASP A 984 14.49 -10.47 12.15
CA ASP A 984 14.25 -11.46 11.10
C ASP A 984 14.55 -12.89 11.55
N ALA A 985 15.50 -13.03 12.48
CA ALA A 985 15.88 -14.29 13.08
C ALA A 985 16.22 -14.13 14.56
N THR A 986 15.99 -15.18 15.33
CA THR A 986 16.34 -15.29 16.75
C THR A 986 17.23 -16.49 16.97
N THR A 987 18.37 -16.29 17.63
CA THR A 987 19.29 -17.36 18.06
C THR A 987 19.35 -17.37 19.57
N VAL A 988 18.91 -18.48 20.16
CA VAL A 988 18.82 -18.64 21.62
C VAL A 988 19.95 -19.52 22.11
N LEU A 989 20.85 -18.96 22.91
CA LEU A 989 21.89 -19.72 23.62
C LEU A 989 21.35 -20.17 24.99
N SER A 990 21.08 -21.46 25.11
CA SER A 990 20.41 -22.07 26.26
C SER A 990 21.40 -22.63 27.28
N ARG A 991 21.12 -22.37 28.56
CA ARG A 991 21.88 -22.96 29.67
C ARG A 991 21.78 -24.49 29.68
N GLY A 992 20.59 -25.04 29.37
CA GLY A 992 20.39 -26.49 29.35
C GLY A 992 21.28 -27.20 28.34
N ILE A 993 21.51 -26.60 27.17
CA ILE A 993 22.43 -27.16 26.15
C ILE A 993 23.89 -27.05 26.62
N SER A 994 24.27 -25.94 27.25
CA SER A 994 25.61 -25.74 27.83
C SER A 994 25.90 -26.72 28.98
N GLU A 995 24.93 -27.03 29.83
CA GLU A 995 25.04 -28.02 30.92
C GLU A 995 25.24 -29.45 30.40
N LEU A 996 24.74 -29.74 29.20
CA LEU A 996 25.01 -31.00 28.48
C LEU A 996 26.41 -31.03 27.83
N GLY A 997 27.17 -29.92 27.92
CA GLY A 997 28.50 -29.78 27.32
C GLY A 997 28.49 -29.64 25.80
N ILE A 998 27.38 -29.21 25.20
CA ILE A 998 27.22 -29.08 23.75
C ILE A 998 27.47 -27.62 23.35
N TYR A 999 28.43 -27.38 22.45
CA TYR A 999 28.82 -26.03 21.98
C TYR A 999 28.86 -25.95 20.44
N PRO A 1000 28.34 -24.86 19.82
CA PRO A 1000 27.70 -23.71 20.47
C PRO A 1000 26.39 -24.10 21.15
N ALA A 1001 26.05 -23.43 22.25
CA ALA A 1001 24.91 -23.77 23.10
C ALA A 1001 23.56 -23.31 22.52
N VAL A 1002 23.40 -23.36 21.19
CA VAL A 1002 22.20 -22.92 20.47
C VAL A 1002 21.07 -23.92 20.69
N ASP A 1003 19.92 -23.43 21.14
CA ASP A 1003 18.71 -24.24 21.24
C ASP A 1003 18.06 -24.40 19.85
N PRO A 1004 17.96 -25.63 19.32
CA PRO A 1004 17.42 -25.88 17.98
C PRO A 1004 15.91 -25.70 17.87
N LEU A 1005 15.17 -25.66 18.99
CA LEU A 1005 13.70 -25.53 19.01
C LEU A 1005 13.27 -24.09 19.32
N ASP A 1006 14.03 -23.38 20.14
CA ASP A 1006 13.72 -21.99 20.51
C ASP A 1006 14.34 -20.95 19.55
N SER A 1007 15.31 -21.35 18.71
CA SER A 1007 15.86 -20.51 17.64
C SER A 1007 15.01 -20.58 16.37
N LYS A 1008 14.71 -19.44 15.75
CA LYS A 1008 13.78 -19.33 14.60
C LYS A 1008 14.27 -18.32 13.57
N SER A 1009 13.85 -18.49 12.32
CA SER A 1009 14.14 -17.52 11.24
C SER A 1009 13.00 -17.46 10.24
N ARG A 1010 12.71 -16.24 9.76
CA ARG A 1010 11.78 -16.03 8.63
C ARG A 1010 12.32 -16.59 7.31
N MET A 1011 13.62 -16.84 7.20
CA MET A 1011 14.25 -17.41 6.01
C MET A 1011 13.99 -18.91 5.85
N LEU A 1012 13.54 -19.61 6.90
CA LEU A 1012 13.21 -21.04 6.84
C LEU A 1012 11.85 -21.27 6.15
N ASP A 1013 11.76 -20.88 4.88
CA ASP A 1013 10.62 -21.04 3.98
C ASP A 1013 11.10 -21.81 2.73
N PRO A 1014 10.35 -22.84 2.26
CA PRO A 1014 10.77 -23.66 1.11
C PRO A 1014 10.99 -22.86 -0.18
N ARG A 1015 10.38 -21.67 -0.32
CA ARG A 1015 10.58 -20.77 -1.46
C ARG A 1015 11.93 -20.04 -1.42
N ILE A 1016 12.55 -19.93 -0.25
CA ILE A 1016 13.81 -19.22 -0.04
C ILE A 1016 14.98 -20.22 0.05
N VAL A 1017 14.93 -21.14 1.01
CA VAL A 1017 16.02 -22.12 1.23
C VAL A 1017 15.96 -23.34 0.30
N GLY A 1018 14.86 -23.49 -0.43
CA GLY A 1018 14.57 -24.66 -1.26
C GLY A 1018 13.98 -25.82 -0.45
N GLU A 1019 13.28 -26.70 -1.15
CA GLU A 1019 12.54 -27.82 -0.54
C GLU A 1019 13.44 -28.77 0.25
N ASP A 1020 14.63 -29.08 -0.28
CA ASP A 1020 15.51 -30.09 0.31
C ASP A 1020 16.09 -29.63 1.66
N HIS A 1021 16.42 -28.34 1.78
CA HIS A 1021 16.83 -27.72 3.05
C HIS A 1021 15.65 -27.69 4.02
N TYR A 1022 14.51 -27.16 3.59
CA TYR A 1022 13.31 -26.99 4.43
C TYR A 1022 12.83 -28.31 5.03
N GLN A 1023 12.74 -29.38 4.22
CA GLN A 1023 12.33 -30.70 4.69
C GLN A 1023 13.32 -31.30 5.69
N THR A 1024 14.63 -31.13 5.44
CA THR A 1024 15.67 -31.64 6.33
C THR A 1024 15.60 -30.94 7.69
N ALA A 1025 15.53 -29.61 7.71
CA ALA A 1025 15.42 -28.82 8.95
C ALA A 1025 14.14 -29.15 9.72
N THR A 1026 12.99 -29.22 9.03
CA THR A 1026 11.69 -29.55 9.65
C THR A 1026 11.73 -30.93 10.28
N ARG A 1027 12.34 -31.93 9.62
CA ARG A 1027 12.43 -33.29 10.14
C ARG A 1027 13.37 -33.38 11.34
N VAL A 1028 14.48 -32.63 11.35
CA VAL A 1028 15.35 -32.50 12.52
C VAL A 1028 14.58 -31.92 13.72
N GLN A 1029 13.81 -30.85 13.52
CA GLN A 1029 12.99 -30.25 14.57
C GLN A 1029 11.92 -31.21 15.10
N GLN A 1030 11.25 -31.97 14.22
CA GLN A 1030 10.26 -32.98 14.62
C GLN A 1030 10.86 -34.03 15.56
N ILE A 1031 12.01 -34.61 15.21
CA ILE A 1031 12.66 -35.64 16.05
C ILE A 1031 13.07 -35.06 17.41
N LEU A 1032 13.59 -33.83 17.43
CA LEU A 1032 13.97 -33.16 18.69
C LEU A 1032 12.75 -32.82 19.57
N GLN A 1033 11.62 -32.45 18.96
CA GLN A 1033 10.36 -32.18 19.66
C GLN A 1033 9.72 -33.46 20.22
N GLU A 1034 9.75 -34.55 19.45
CA GLU A 1034 9.32 -35.89 19.89
C GLU A 1034 10.18 -36.35 21.07
N TYR A 1035 11.51 -36.20 20.96
CA TYR A 1035 12.43 -36.52 22.04
C TYR A 1035 12.13 -35.73 23.32
N LYS A 1036 11.87 -34.41 23.23
CA LYS A 1036 11.48 -33.59 24.38
C LYS A 1036 10.21 -34.11 25.07
N SER A 1037 9.24 -34.61 24.30
CA SER A 1037 8.00 -35.20 24.82
C SER A 1037 8.23 -36.57 25.49
N LEU A 1038 9.21 -37.34 24.99
CA LEU A 1038 9.61 -38.63 25.55
C LEU A 1038 10.49 -38.49 26.80
N GLN A 1039 11.21 -37.37 26.98
CA GLN A 1039 12.07 -37.15 28.16
C GLN A 1039 11.30 -37.23 29.48
N ASP A 1040 10.09 -36.68 29.56
CA ASP A 1040 9.24 -36.75 30.76
C ASP A 1040 8.85 -38.20 31.07
N ILE A 1041 8.54 -38.99 30.05
CA ILE A 1041 8.21 -40.41 30.19
C ILE A 1041 9.44 -41.20 30.66
N ILE A 1042 10.61 -40.96 30.06
CA ILE A 1042 11.88 -41.60 30.44
C ILE A 1042 12.24 -41.28 31.89
N ALA A 1043 12.02 -40.04 32.33
CA ALA A 1043 12.32 -39.61 33.69
C ALA A 1043 11.42 -40.29 34.74
N ILE A 1044 10.17 -40.63 34.38
CA ILE A 1044 9.19 -41.25 35.30
C ILE A 1044 9.25 -42.78 35.26
N LEU A 1045 9.23 -43.37 34.05
CA LEU A 1045 9.04 -44.80 33.82
C LEU A 1045 10.33 -45.54 33.43
N GLY A 1046 11.37 -44.82 33.02
CA GLY A 1046 12.61 -45.40 32.51
C GLY A 1046 12.57 -45.68 30.99
N MET A 1047 13.75 -45.91 30.40
CA MET A 1047 13.93 -46.09 28.96
C MET A 1047 13.33 -47.41 28.43
N ASP A 1048 13.21 -48.43 29.29
CA ASP A 1048 12.77 -49.78 28.91
C ASP A 1048 11.28 -49.85 28.57
N GLU A 1049 10.47 -48.92 29.09
CA GLU A 1049 9.02 -48.85 28.90
C GLU A 1049 8.61 -48.15 27.59
N LEU A 1050 9.57 -47.64 26.82
CA LEU A 1050 9.34 -47.05 25.50
C LEU A 1050 9.14 -48.13 24.43
N SER A 1051 8.34 -47.82 23.41
CA SER A 1051 8.27 -48.68 22.22
C SER A 1051 9.63 -48.69 21.50
N GLU A 1052 9.93 -49.75 20.73
CA GLU A 1052 11.20 -49.82 19.97
C GLU A 1052 11.35 -48.65 18.98
N ALA A 1053 10.23 -48.12 18.45
CA ALA A 1053 10.22 -46.93 17.60
C ALA A 1053 10.57 -45.66 18.39
N ASP A 1054 10.08 -45.52 19.62
CA ASP A 1054 10.38 -44.38 20.50
C ASP A 1054 11.83 -44.44 20.99
N LYS A 1055 12.36 -45.64 21.30
CA LYS A 1055 13.78 -45.83 21.64
C LYS A 1055 14.69 -45.38 20.50
N LEU A 1056 14.39 -45.81 19.27
CA LEU A 1056 15.14 -45.37 18.08
C LEU A 1056 15.06 -43.84 17.88
N THR A 1057 13.90 -43.25 18.14
CA THR A 1057 13.69 -41.79 18.07
C THR A 1057 14.58 -41.06 19.10
N VAL A 1058 14.63 -41.56 20.34
CA VAL A 1058 15.50 -41.02 21.40
C VAL A 1058 16.99 -41.13 21.05
N GLU A 1059 17.43 -42.28 20.55
CA GLU A 1059 18.83 -42.50 20.15
C GLU A 1059 19.25 -41.55 19.01
N ARG A 1060 18.41 -41.44 17.97
CA ARG A 1060 18.67 -40.51 16.85
C ARG A 1060 18.64 -39.05 17.31
N ALA A 1061 17.70 -38.66 18.17
CA ALA A 1061 17.63 -37.31 18.72
C ALA A 1061 18.90 -36.95 19.51
N ARG A 1062 19.42 -37.85 20.34
CA ARG A 1062 20.68 -37.66 21.09
C ARG A 1062 21.90 -37.51 20.18
N LYS A 1063 21.93 -38.23 19.06
CA LYS A 1063 22.98 -38.10 18.04
C LYS A 1063 22.87 -36.76 17.30
N ILE A 1064 21.67 -36.39 16.86
CA ILE A 1064 21.37 -35.10 16.22
C ILE A 1064 21.77 -33.94 17.14
N GLN A 1065 21.38 -33.97 18.41
CA GLN A 1065 21.69 -32.91 19.39
C GLN A 1065 23.21 -32.72 19.54
N ARG A 1066 23.99 -33.81 19.57
CA ARG A 1066 25.46 -33.72 19.58
C ARG A 1066 26.02 -33.30 18.23
N PHE A 1067 25.44 -33.74 17.12
CA PHE A 1067 25.88 -33.37 15.78
C PHE A 1067 25.68 -31.89 15.45
N LEU A 1068 24.77 -31.21 16.14
CA LEU A 1068 24.63 -29.75 16.08
C LEU A 1068 25.82 -29.00 16.71
N SER A 1069 26.64 -29.66 17.54
CA SER A 1069 27.90 -29.07 18.00
C SER A 1069 28.91 -28.92 16.86
N GLN A 1070 29.80 -27.94 17.01
CA GLN A 1070 30.81 -27.64 16.00
C GLN A 1070 32.08 -27.10 16.65
N PRO A 1071 33.27 -27.57 16.22
CA PRO A 1071 34.52 -27.01 16.71
C PRO A 1071 34.74 -25.62 16.11
N PHE A 1072 34.74 -24.60 16.97
CA PHE A 1072 35.01 -23.21 16.60
C PHE A 1072 36.51 -22.93 16.56
N THR A 1073 36.94 -22.12 15.59
CA THR A 1073 38.34 -21.70 15.46
C THR A 1073 38.76 -20.88 16.68
N VAL A 1074 37.93 -19.92 17.08
CA VAL A 1074 38.24 -19.03 18.21
C VAL A 1074 38.27 -19.77 19.55
N ALA A 1075 37.63 -20.94 19.63
CA ALA A 1075 37.60 -21.77 20.82
C ALA A 1075 38.70 -22.85 20.87
N GLN A 1076 39.56 -22.94 19.85
CA GLN A 1076 40.61 -23.97 19.78
C GLN A 1076 41.58 -23.90 20.97
N VAL A 1077 41.90 -22.70 21.44
CA VAL A 1077 42.76 -22.48 22.62
C VAL A 1077 42.16 -23.05 23.91
N PHE A 1078 40.83 -23.13 24.01
CA PHE A 1078 40.13 -23.68 25.18
C PHE A 1078 39.83 -25.17 25.04
N THR A 1079 39.50 -25.61 23.82
CA THR A 1079 39.02 -26.98 23.55
C THR A 1079 40.13 -27.94 23.15
N GLY A 1080 41.25 -27.44 22.60
CA GLY A 1080 42.29 -28.25 21.96
C GLY A 1080 41.87 -28.93 20.66
N ILE A 1081 40.66 -28.64 20.15
CA ILE A 1081 40.11 -29.21 18.92
C ILE A 1081 40.26 -28.17 17.80
N GLU A 1082 40.79 -28.59 16.66
CA GLU A 1082 40.95 -27.72 15.48
C GLU A 1082 39.58 -27.26 14.95
N GLY A 1083 39.43 -25.95 14.76
CA GLY A 1083 38.19 -25.35 14.27
C GLY A 1083 37.82 -25.80 12.86
N LYS A 1084 36.52 -25.92 12.57
CA LYS A 1084 36.01 -26.29 11.24
C LYS A 1084 34.92 -25.32 10.78
N LEU A 1085 35.11 -24.78 9.58
CA LEU A 1085 34.07 -24.12 8.79
C LEU A 1085 33.33 -25.20 7.97
N VAL A 1086 32.01 -25.28 8.07
CA VAL A 1086 31.21 -26.33 7.42
C VAL A 1086 30.34 -25.73 6.31
N ASP A 1087 30.35 -26.33 5.11
CA ASP A 1087 29.51 -25.90 3.99
C ASP A 1087 28.03 -26.28 4.23
N LEU A 1088 27.11 -25.42 3.79
CA LEU A 1088 25.67 -25.66 3.94
C LEU A 1088 25.21 -26.95 3.22
N LYS A 1089 25.75 -27.26 2.04
CA LYS A 1089 25.39 -28.47 1.28
C LYS A 1089 25.82 -29.73 2.03
N ASP A 1090 27.00 -29.70 2.65
CA ASP A 1090 27.52 -30.80 3.46
C ASP A 1090 26.71 -30.97 4.75
N THR A 1091 26.23 -29.87 5.32
CA THR A 1091 25.32 -29.86 6.47
C THR A 1091 24.01 -30.54 6.13
N ILE A 1092 23.31 -30.10 5.09
CA ILE A 1092 22.03 -30.69 4.65
C ILE A 1092 22.21 -32.17 4.33
N ARG A 1093 23.25 -32.54 3.57
CA ARG A 1093 23.55 -33.93 3.23
C ARG A 1093 23.76 -34.79 4.48
N SER A 1094 24.58 -34.31 5.43
CA SER A 1094 24.90 -35.06 6.65
C SER A 1094 23.66 -35.29 7.52
N PHE A 1095 22.83 -34.27 7.73
CA PHE A 1095 21.59 -34.43 8.49
C PHE A 1095 20.59 -35.34 7.77
N LYS A 1096 20.47 -35.26 6.45
CA LYS A 1096 19.61 -36.16 5.67
C LYS A 1096 20.02 -37.63 5.81
N SER A 1097 21.32 -37.93 5.77
CA SER A 1097 21.85 -39.28 6.04
C SER A 1097 21.57 -39.75 7.47
N ILE A 1098 21.75 -38.88 8.48
CA ILE A 1098 21.41 -39.24 9.87
C ILE A 1098 19.92 -39.54 10.01
N LEU A 1099 19.05 -38.76 9.36
CA LEU A 1099 17.61 -38.95 9.36
C LEU A 1099 17.16 -40.25 8.67
N SER A 1100 17.91 -40.71 7.65
CA SER A 1100 17.65 -42.00 6.97
C SER A 1100 18.18 -43.22 7.73
N GLY A 1101 18.91 -43.01 8.84
CA GLY A 1101 19.47 -44.08 9.68
C GLY A 1101 20.93 -44.42 9.36
N GLU A 1102 21.59 -43.68 8.46
CA GLU A 1102 23.02 -43.83 8.22
C GLU A 1102 23.80 -43.26 9.42
N GLY A 1103 24.39 -44.14 10.24
CA GLY A 1103 25.05 -43.80 11.49
C GLY A 1103 24.32 -44.27 12.75
N ASP A 1104 23.23 -45.02 12.62
CA ASP A 1104 22.55 -45.68 13.75
C ASP A 1104 23.48 -46.69 14.47
N ASP A 1105 24.44 -47.27 13.76
CA ASP A 1105 25.47 -48.19 14.26
C ASP A 1105 26.62 -47.51 15.03
N LEU A 1106 26.75 -46.18 14.93
CA LEU A 1106 27.83 -45.42 15.57
C LEU A 1106 27.47 -45.00 17.01
N PRO A 1107 28.45 -44.95 17.94
CA PRO A 1107 28.22 -44.49 19.31
C PRO A 1107 27.86 -42.99 19.35
N GLU A 1108 27.01 -42.57 20.29
CA GLU A 1108 26.55 -41.17 20.43
C GLU A 1108 27.71 -40.16 20.49
N GLY A 1109 28.82 -40.51 21.15
CA GLY A 1109 29.99 -39.64 21.30
C GLY A 1109 30.75 -39.35 19.99
N ALA A 1110 30.51 -40.14 18.95
CA ALA A 1110 31.10 -39.93 17.62
C ALA A 1110 30.58 -38.64 16.94
N PHE A 1111 29.35 -38.22 17.28
CA PHE A 1111 28.70 -37.05 16.70
C PHE A 1111 29.07 -35.74 17.39
N TYR A 1112 29.83 -35.77 18.48
CA TYR A 1112 30.23 -34.56 19.22
C TYR A 1112 31.46 -33.88 18.61
N MET A 1113 31.40 -32.55 18.41
CA MET A 1113 32.48 -31.68 17.93
C MET A 1113 33.11 -32.15 16.61
N VAL A 1114 32.27 -32.45 15.62
CA VAL A 1114 32.67 -32.87 14.27
C VAL A 1114 32.01 -31.99 13.22
N GLY A 1115 32.60 -31.90 12.03
CA GLY A 1115 32.07 -31.09 10.92
C GLY A 1115 30.95 -31.84 10.19
N ASP A 1116 31.31 -32.86 9.43
CA ASP A 1116 30.42 -33.68 8.59
C ASP A 1116 30.22 -35.10 9.15
N LEU A 1117 29.34 -35.88 8.51
CA LEU A 1117 29.07 -37.26 8.90
C LEU A 1117 30.29 -38.18 8.74
N GLU A 1118 31.17 -37.92 7.77
CA GLU A 1118 32.39 -38.70 7.56
C GLU A 1118 33.38 -38.53 8.73
N SER A 1119 33.50 -37.30 9.26
CA SER A 1119 34.24 -37.04 10.50
C SER A 1119 33.64 -37.80 11.68
N ALA A 1120 32.31 -37.92 11.75
CA ALA A 1120 31.63 -38.71 12.78
C ALA A 1120 31.93 -40.21 12.63
N ARG A 1121 31.88 -40.76 11.41
CA ARG A 1121 32.24 -42.17 11.12
C ARG A 1121 33.68 -42.48 11.56
N ALA A 1122 34.64 -41.67 11.12
CA ALA A 1122 36.05 -41.86 11.47
C ALA A 1122 36.30 -41.77 13.00
N LYS A 1123 35.55 -40.92 13.70
CA LYS A 1123 35.60 -40.83 15.16
C LYS A 1123 34.94 -42.04 15.83
N GLY A 1124 33.82 -42.52 15.30
CA GLY A 1124 33.10 -43.70 15.79
C GLY A 1124 33.92 -44.98 15.66
N GLU A 1125 34.60 -45.19 14.53
CA GLU A 1125 35.52 -46.32 14.32
C GLU A 1125 36.64 -46.35 15.37
N LYS A 1126 37.21 -45.18 15.72
CA LYS A 1126 38.22 -45.09 16.78
C LYS A 1126 37.65 -45.44 18.15
N ILE A 1127 36.47 -44.91 18.49
CA ILE A 1127 35.81 -45.20 19.78
C ILE A 1127 35.50 -46.69 19.90
N LEU A 1128 34.97 -47.31 18.85
CA LEU A 1128 34.67 -48.75 18.82
C LEU A 1128 35.94 -49.59 18.91
N ALA A 1129 37.00 -49.23 18.19
CA ALA A 1129 38.29 -49.92 18.26
C ALA A 1129 39.00 -49.77 19.63
N GLU A 1130 38.72 -48.70 20.38
CA GLU A 1130 39.19 -48.52 21.76
C GLU A 1130 38.36 -49.34 22.75
N LEU A 1131 37.03 -49.40 22.56
CA LEU A 1131 36.13 -50.24 23.35
C LEU A 1131 36.37 -51.74 23.15
N GLU A 1132 36.80 -52.17 21.96
CA GLU A 1132 37.21 -53.57 21.72
C GLU A 1132 38.58 -53.91 22.36
N LYS A 1133 39.37 -52.90 22.74
CA LYS A 1133 40.67 -53.06 23.41
C LYS A 1133 40.59 -52.93 24.94
N SER A 1134 39.50 -52.37 25.47
CA SER A 1134 39.21 -52.23 26.91
C SER A 1134 38.33 -53.35 27.42
#